data_AF-A0A935Z6P1-F1
#
_entry.id   AF-A0A935Z6P1-F1
#
_cell.length_a   1.000
_cell.length_b   1.000
_cell.length_c   1.000
_cell.angle_alpha   90.00
_cell.angle_beta   90.00
_cell.angle_gamma   90.00
#
_symmetry.space_group_name_H-M   'P 1'
#
loop_
_entity.id
_entity.type
_entity.pdbx_description
1 polymer ?
#
loop_
_entity_poly.entity_id
_entity_poly.type
_entity_poly.pdbx_seq_one_letter_code
_entity_poly.pdbx_strand_id
1 'polypeptide(L)'
;MLRISTVTMVLASLTSAFVAVGCGGDTPTDTGIGVSSILFIKRQHTVAGQNGAVSVNVSGGNGQVLDYERFVPGGSLNLLSPARPDGQVINLTQDFPTADFNGVDVSFDAKQAVFSMKKDANDHYHLYTVQLSAVDGKYEVHQRTGGNQDDINPVYMPGGRIAFVTNQMYTAMGTRADEYEHGRVVTQLATISVDGGDADRRLASQNLSHTVSPWLRADGKVGYSRWEHLGAVNDVKLFAANPDGTGMVALAGQHGKPSTALFNVRELSPNVMVGIATSRNRTIHAGALIKIDARNAADPVCLDDKADKTGRACVDEENAKYEILTPDVPTGNGPSPVGRYREPSSLPDGRILVSWADGPVNDLSELSITPPDFGIYIFDPATGKNQLVYNDRTTWELGALPVAPRKEPPVIGDIVGPKTDTTLPVRIGSVDVTKTSLKERVRGAQLGDGVDFSEALKQAAKVRVIEGFSSEAAKGVTMFGLTMDEGAAVLGEATVNPDGSWLAEVPPYIPIHLQPIDKFGLSLRNQRTWIQGMPGEDRRCIGCHESRTGIGANRQGQLPTIAEQKQAERFLAPVAERTEYPWAVDTAQYPNANPKSVVQKVLTEKCASCHSGGAGDPFAGRTYTVTRTDPGSGAQTTYTVPYLDLSDRPVTVVYDRRVASYPASYVSLFYPAASEMGGRGTTVTGQKPPLWAIPNNARESALIKKLNVKAADGSFAYGTPAMHPEDKGVTLTDEERQMLIRSIDLGGQYYSRQNTGFEPFNQDPVGAQKY
;
A
#
# COMPACT_ATOMS: atom_id res chain seq x y z
N MET A 1 11.62 -66.11 66.47
CA MET A 1 10.41 -66.04 65.63
C MET A 1 10.39 -64.71 64.91
N LEU A 2 9.84 -64.73 63.70
CA LEU A 2 9.72 -63.68 62.67
C LEU A 2 10.93 -63.46 61.75
N ARG A 3 10.57 -63.59 60.47
CA ARG A 3 11.37 -63.85 59.27
C ARG A 3 11.67 -62.56 58.53
N ILE A 4 12.79 -62.58 57.83
CA ILE A 4 13.15 -61.69 56.73
C ILE A 4 12.16 -61.88 55.57
N SER A 5 11.67 -60.78 54.98
CA SER A 5 11.22 -60.75 53.58
C SER A 5 11.52 -59.38 52.95
N THR A 6 12.36 -59.47 51.93
CA THR A 6 12.93 -58.42 51.08
C THR A 6 11.88 -57.89 50.09
N VAL A 7 11.95 -56.59 49.81
CA VAL A 7 11.06 -55.85 48.90
C VAL A 7 11.29 -56.27 47.45
N THR A 8 10.23 -56.71 46.79
CA THR A 8 10.24 -57.17 45.39
C THR A 8 10.25 -55.97 44.42
N MET A 9 11.31 -55.87 43.64
CA MET A 9 11.45 -55.03 42.46
C MET A 9 10.92 -55.82 41.26
N VAL A 10 9.87 -55.35 40.59
CA VAL A 10 9.36 -55.99 39.36
C VAL A 10 9.83 -55.16 38.17
N LEU A 11 10.88 -55.66 37.51
CA LEU A 11 11.22 -55.33 36.13
C LEU A 11 10.15 -55.97 35.23
N ALA A 12 9.41 -55.15 34.47
CA ALA A 12 8.60 -55.63 33.36
C ALA A 12 9.43 -55.52 32.07
N SER A 13 9.72 -56.68 31.50
CA SER A 13 10.44 -56.96 30.27
C SER A 13 9.78 -56.38 29.03
N LEU A 14 10.59 -55.79 28.14
CA LEU A 14 10.25 -55.49 26.75
C LEU A 14 9.79 -56.76 26.03
N THR A 15 8.53 -56.79 25.61
CA THR A 15 8.03 -57.69 24.57
C THR A 15 7.82 -56.90 23.30
N SER A 16 8.68 -57.14 22.32
CA SER A 16 8.58 -56.67 20.95
C SER A 16 7.35 -57.29 20.29
N ALA A 17 6.26 -56.54 20.23
CA ALA A 17 5.11 -56.90 19.42
C ALA A 17 5.35 -56.42 17.98
N PHE A 18 5.57 -57.39 17.08
CA PHE A 18 5.45 -57.21 15.65
C PHE A 18 4.06 -56.64 15.33
N VAL A 19 3.97 -55.36 15.00
CA VAL A 19 2.80 -54.80 14.33
C VAL A 19 2.91 -55.20 12.86
N ALA A 20 1.98 -56.04 12.44
CA ALA A 20 1.86 -56.52 11.07
C ALA A 20 1.77 -55.33 10.11
N VAL A 21 2.66 -55.34 9.11
CA VAL A 21 2.52 -54.57 7.88
C VAL A 21 1.26 -55.10 7.20
N GLY A 22 0.14 -54.43 7.43
CA GLY A 22 -1.06 -54.61 6.64
C GLY A 22 -0.80 -54.06 5.25
N CYS A 23 -0.59 -54.95 4.28
CA CYS A 23 -0.76 -54.63 2.87
C CYS A 23 -2.24 -54.32 2.62
N GLY A 24 -2.64 -53.06 2.85
CA GLY A 24 -3.84 -52.46 2.29
C GLY A 24 -3.41 -51.71 1.04
N GLY A 25 -3.68 -52.29 -0.13
CA GLY A 25 -3.41 -51.64 -1.40
C GLY A 25 -4.39 -50.49 -1.61
N ASP A 26 -3.88 -49.27 -1.51
CA ASP A 26 -4.31 -48.15 -2.35
C ASP A 26 -3.05 -47.58 -2.98
N THR A 27 -2.75 -48.07 -4.18
CA THR A 27 -1.84 -47.40 -5.10
C THR A 27 -2.36 -45.97 -5.27
N PRO A 28 -1.57 -44.91 -5.08
CA PRO A 28 -1.98 -43.59 -5.51
C PRO A 28 -2.34 -43.70 -6.98
N THR A 29 -3.60 -43.44 -7.32
CA THR A 29 -4.00 -43.25 -8.71
C THR A 29 -3.18 -42.06 -9.19
N ASP A 30 -2.11 -42.32 -9.94
CA ASP A 30 -1.15 -41.32 -10.40
C ASP A 30 -1.87 -40.25 -11.22
N THR A 31 -2.38 -39.19 -10.58
CA THR A 31 -3.20 -38.12 -11.18
C THR A 31 -2.45 -37.32 -12.23
N GLY A 32 -1.14 -37.53 -12.42
CA GLY A 32 -0.27 -36.66 -13.20
C GLY A 32 -0.06 -35.28 -12.55
N ILE A 33 -1.02 -34.82 -11.74
CA ILE A 33 -1.02 -33.55 -11.00
C ILE A 33 -0.46 -33.73 -9.57
N GLY A 34 -0.47 -34.95 -9.00
CA GLY A 34 0.14 -35.23 -7.69
C GLY A 34 -0.75 -34.92 -6.49
N VAL A 35 -2.01 -34.54 -6.71
CA VAL A 35 -3.06 -34.40 -5.67
C VAL A 35 -4.36 -35.08 -6.12
N SER A 36 -5.25 -35.40 -5.18
CA SER A 36 -6.52 -36.06 -5.47
C SER A 36 -7.53 -35.12 -6.12
N SER A 37 -7.58 -33.86 -5.71
CA SER A 37 -8.51 -32.86 -6.24
C SER A 37 -7.93 -31.43 -6.21
N ILE A 38 -8.47 -30.57 -7.07
CA ILE A 38 -8.16 -29.14 -7.13
C ILE A 38 -9.43 -28.35 -6.84
N LEU A 39 -9.34 -27.36 -5.96
CA LEU A 39 -10.38 -26.37 -5.71
C LEU A 39 -10.11 -25.12 -6.55
N PHE A 40 -11.12 -24.56 -7.21
CA PHE A 40 -10.97 -23.36 -8.03
C PHE A 40 -12.29 -22.59 -8.17
N ILE A 41 -12.20 -21.33 -8.57
CA ILE A 41 -13.34 -20.47 -8.85
C ILE A 41 -13.60 -20.44 -10.35
N LYS A 42 -14.87 -20.55 -10.76
CA LYS A 42 -15.34 -20.10 -12.07
C LYS A 42 -15.97 -18.73 -11.93
N ARG A 43 -15.51 -17.74 -12.71
CA ARG A 43 -16.15 -16.42 -12.82
C ARG A 43 -16.69 -16.18 -14.22
N GLN A 44 -17.86 -15.59 -14.30
CA GLN A 44 -18.40 -15.12 -15.58
C GLN A 44 -17.70 -13.83 -16.00
N HIS A 45 -17.59 -13.58 -17.31
CA HIS A 45 -16.99 -12.37 -17.86
C HIS A 45 -17.86 -11.70 -18.92
N THR A 46 -18.87 -12.40 -19.44
CA THR A 46 -19.75 -11.92 -20.51
C THR A 46 -21.17 -11.77 -19.97
N VAL A 47 -21.78 -10.61 -20.20
CA VAL A 47 -23.19 -10.34 -19.88
C VAL A 47 -23.97 -10.17 -21.17
N ALA A 48 -25.02 -10.98 -21.33
CA ALA A 48 -26.03 -10.77 -22.37
C ALA A 48 -27.13 -9.84 -21.85
N GLY A 49 -27.21 -8.63 -22.41
CA GLY A 49 -28.27 -7.67 -22.11
C GLY A 49 -29.63 -8.09 -22.66
N GLN A 50 -30.71 -7.51 -22.11
CA GLN A 50 -32.10 -7.86 -22.46
C GLN A 50 -32.45 -7.68 -23.95
N ASN A 51 -31.70 -6.85 -24.68
CA ASN A 51 -31.89 -6.60 -26.11
C ASN A 51 -30.97 -7.46 -27.01
N GLY A 52 -30.29 -8.46 -26.44
CA GLY A 52 -29.28 -9.27 -27.14
C GLY A 52 -27.91 -8.60 -27.26
N ALA A 53 -27.71 -7.40 -26.70
CA ALA A 53 -26.42 -6.73 -26.67
C ALA A 53 -25.46 -7.45 -25.72
N VAL A 54 -24.28 -7.82 -26.21
CA VAL A 54 -23.25 -8.50 -25.42
C VAL A 54 -22.27 -7.46 -24.86
N SER A 55 -21.94 -7.57 -23.59
CA SER A 55 -20.87 -6.80 -22.95
C SER A 55 -19.90 -7.73 -22.25
N VAL A 56 -18.64 -7.32 -22.15
CA VAL A 56 -17.60 -8.03 -21.42
C VAL A 56 -17.16 -7.14 -20.27
N ASN A 57 -17.09 -7.71 -19.07
CA ASN A 57 -16.63 -7.03 -17.87
C ASN A 57 -15.37 -7.74 -17.38
N VAL A 58 -14.23 -7.07 -17.51
CA VAL A 58 -12.92 -7.61 -17.14
C VAL A 58 -12.47 -7.07 -15.79
N SER A 59 -12.66 -5.77 -15.53
CA SER A 59 -12.19 -5.08 -14.32
C SER A 59 -13.23 -4.18 -13.65
N GLY A 60 -14.52 -4.34 -13.94
CA GLY A 60 -15.57 -3.42 -13.47
C GLY A 60 -15.63 -2.11 -14.27
N GLY A 61 -14.98 -2.06 -15.44
CA GLY A 61 -14.86 -0.86 -16.28
C GLY A 61 -13.43 -0.33 -16.39
N ASN A 62 -13.19 0.48 -17.42
CA ASN A 62 -11.94 1.19 -17.65
C ASN A 62 -11.72 2.28 -16.59
N GLY A 63 -10.89 2.01 -15.58
CA GLY A 63 -10.53 2.98 -14.54
C GLY A 63 -10.27 2.36 -13.16
N GLN A 64 -10.73 1.14 -12.93
CA GLN A 64 -10.34 0.39 -11.73
C GLN A 64 -9.04 -0.36 -11.97
N VAL A 65 -8.11 -0.20 -11.03
CA VAL A 65 -6.82 -0.88 -11.03
C VAL A 65 -6.95 -2.31 -10.50
N LEU A 66 -7.86 -2.48 -9.54
CA LEU A 66 -7.98 -3.66 -8.71
C LEU A 66 -9.38 -4.25 -8.87
N ASP A 67 -9.45 -5.56 -9.00
CA ASP A 67 -10.68 -6.35 -9.17
C ASP A 67 -11.29 -6.67 -7.78
N TYR A 68 -12.05 -5.74 -7.20
CA TYR A 68 -12.66 -5.90 -5.87
C TYR A 68 -14.20 -5.76 -5.86
N GLU A 69 -14.78 -4.89 -6.69
CA GLU A 69 -16.24 -4.69 -6.78
C GLU A 69 -16.90 -5.32 -8.01
N ARG A 70 -16.09 -5.88 -8.92
CA ARG A 70 -16.58 -6.50 -10.15
C ARG A 70 -17.61 -7.59 -9.81
N PHE A 71 -18.76 -7.52 -10.48
CA PHE A 71 -19.83 -8.52 -10.35
C PHE A 71 -20.35 -8.92 -11.74
N VAL A 72 -20.23 -10.21 -12.06
CA VAL A 72 -20.90 -10.82 -13.21
C VAL A 72 -21.60 -12.10 -12.71
N PRO A 73 -22.94 -12.17 -12.76
CA PRO A 73 -23.68 -13.27 -12.15
C PRO A 73 -23.43 -14.59 -12.87
N GLY A 74 -23.31 -15.69 -12.12
CA GLY A 74 -23.17 -17.05 -12.66
C GLY A 74 -21.81 -17.70 -12.41
N GLY A 75 -21.04 -17.18 -11.46
CA GLY A 75 -19.83 -17.82 -10.96
C GLY A 75 -20.13 -19.01 -10.05
N SER A 76 -19.09 -19.77 -9.69
CA SER A 76 -19.19 -20.89 -8.76
C SER A 76 -17.84 -21.24 -8.13
N LEU A 77 -17.88 -21.86 -6.94
CA LEU A 77 -16.74 -22.56 -6.36
C LEU A 77 -16.80 -24.05 -6.73
N ASN A 78 -15.71 -24.60 -7.26
CA ASN A 78 -15.71 -25.92 -7.88
C ASN A 78 -14.56 -26.80 -7.41
N LEU A 79 -14.82 -28.10 -7.36
CA LEU A 79 -13.82 -29.14 -7.14
C LEU A 79 -13.64 -29.94 -8.44
N LEU A 80 -12.40 -30.07 -8.93
CA LEU A 80 -12.03 -31.02 -9.98
C LEU A 80 -11.53 -32.32 -9.32
N SER A 81 -12.27 -33.41 -9.48
CA SER A 81 -11.96 -34.69 -8.85
C SER A 81 -12.23 -35.90 -9.78
N PRO A 82 -11.26 -36.80 -10.00
CA PRO A 82 -9.85 -36.66 -9.63
C PRO A 82 -9.21 -35.44 -10.32
N ALA A 83 -8.11 -34.90 -9.77
CA ALA A 83 -7.39 -33.77 -10.36
C ALA A 83 -6.71 -34.17 -11.68
N ARG A 84 -7.48 -34.20 -12.77
CA ARG A 84 -7.06 -34.54 -14.13
C ARG A 84 -7.97 -33.82 -15.14
N PRO A 85 -7.54 -33.64 -16.40
CA PRO A 85 -8.37 -33.03 -17.44
C PRO A 85 -9.71 -33.73 -17.70
N ASP A 86 -9.80 -35.04 -17.46
CA ASP A 86 -11.02 -35.85 -17.57
C ASP A 86 -11.77 -36.03 -16.23
N GLY A 87 -11.32 -35.34 -15.18
CA GLY A 87 -11.96 -35.35 -13.87
C GLY A 87 -13.35 -34.70 -13.89
N GLN A 88 -14.16 -35.03 -12.90
CA GLN A 88 -15.48 -34.42 -12.74
C GLN A 88 -15.34 -33.05 -12.06
N VAL A 89 -15.97 -32.03 -12.64
CA VAL A 89 -16.16 -30.72 -12.00
C VAL A 89 -17.43 -30.78 -11.15
N ILE A 90 -17.28 -30.55 -9.84
CA ILE A 90 -18.36 -30.58 -8.85
C ILE A 90 -18.57 -29.16 -8.32
N ASN A 91 -19.76 -28.61 -8.54
CA ASN A 91 -20.12 -27.27 -8.05
C ASN A 91 -20.51 -27.34 -6.57
N LEU A 92 -19.69 -26.74 -5.71
CA LEU A 92 -19.88 -26.73 -4.25
C LEU A 92 -20.93 -25.69 -3.81
N THR A 93 -21.28 -24.77 -4.70
CA THR A 93 -22.14 -23.61 -4.44
C THR A 93 -23.33 -23.58 -5.41
N GLN A 94 -23.84 -24.75 -5.81
CA GLN A 94 -24.93 -24.88 -6.78
C GLN A 94 -26.23 -24.15 -6.37
N ASP A 95 -26.43 -23.97 -5.06
CA ASP A 95 -27.58 -23.27 -4.49
C ASP A 95 -27.50 -21.74 -4.67
N PHE A 96 -26.38 -21.21 -5.20
CA PHE A 96 -26.13 -19.79 -5.43
C PHE A 96 -25.87 -19.49 -6.93
N PRO A 97 -26.83 -19.75 -7.84
CA PRO A 97 -26.60 -19.72 -9.29
C PRO A 97 -26.33 -18.32 -9.86
N THR A 98 -26.60 -17.26 -9.11
CA THR A 98 -26.38 -15.86 -9.54
C THR A 98 -25.14 -15.23 -8.91
N ALA A 99 -24.39 -15.98 -8.10
CA ALA A 99 -23.29 -15.43 -7.33
C ALA A 99 -22.07 -15.09 -8.21
N ASP A 100 -21.21 -14.21 -7.71
CA ASP A 100 -19.83 -14.00 -8.18
C ASP A 100 -18.87 -14.19 -6.98
N PHE A 101 -17.60 -14.46 -7.27
CA PHE A 101 -16.63 -14.95 -6.30
C PHE A 101 -15.31 -14.18 -6.41
N ASN A 102 -14.67 -13.88 -5.28
CA ASN A 102 -13.41 -13.12 -5.28
C ASN A 102 -12.39 -13.68 -4.27
N GLY A 103 -11.80 -14.81 -4.63
CA GLY A 103 -10.73 -15.46 -3.87
C GLY A 103 -11.21 -16.58 -2.96
N VAL A 104 -10.29 -17.50 -2.70
CA VAL A 104 -10.50 -18.77 -2.00
C VAL A 104 -9.20 -19.22 -1.34
N ASP A 105 -9.31 -19.97 -0.24
CA ASP A 105 -8.20 -20.69 0.38
C ASP A 105 -8.67 -22.02 0.99
N VAL A 106 -7.76 -22.98 1.14
CA VAL A 106 -8.01 -24.32 1.71
C VAL A 106 -7.44 -24.41 3.12
N SER A 107 -8.18 -25.00 4.07
CA SER A 107 -7.77 -25.18 5.45
C SER A 107 -6.52 -26.06 5.56
N PHE A 108 -5.79 -25.96 6.67
CA PHE A 108 -4.53 -26.71 6.86
C PHE A 108 -4.73 -28.24 6.80
N ASP A 109 -5.87 -28.73 7.28
CA ASP A 109 -6.24 -30.15 7.24
C ASP A 109 -6.90 -30.59 5.93
N ALA A 110 -7.08 -29.66 4.98
CA ALA A 110 -7.73 -29.85 3.70
C ALA A 110 -9.18 -30.38 3.76
N LYS A 111 -9.90 -30.08 4.86
CA LYS A 111 -11.31 -30.48 5.02
C LYS A 111 -12.30 -29.35 4.78
N GLN A 112 -11.86 -28.10 4.81
CA GLN A 112 -12.71 -26.93 4.64
C GLN A 112 -12.08 -25.95 3.66
N ALA A 113 -12.90 -25.20 2.93
CA ALA A 113 -12.47 -24.05 2.16
C ALA A 113 -13.12 -22.77 2.70
N VAL A 114 -12.40 -21.66 2.63
CA VAL A 114 -12.94 -20.30 2.84
C VAL A 114 -12.94 -19.59 1.49
N PHE A 115 -13.99 -18.83 1.20
CA PHE A 115 -14.14 -18.12 -0.07
C PHE A 115 -14.94 -16.83 0.12
N SER A 116 -14.76 -15.89 -0.80
CA SER A 116 -15.59 -14.69 -0.88
C SER A 116 -16.67 -14.87 -1.94
N MET A 117 -17.90 -14.51 -1.61
CA MET A 117 -19.07 -14.63 -2.48
C MET A 117 -19.96 -13.40 -2.33
N LYS A 118 -20.41 -12.87 -3.47
CA LYS A 118 -21.49 -11.88 -3.58
C LYS A 118 -22.67 -12.58 -4.25
N LYS A 119 -23.79 -12.78 -3.52
CA LYS A 119 -24.87 -13.68 -3.97
C LYS A 119 -25.65 -13.13 -5.17
N ASP A 120 -25.83 -11.81 -5.21
CA ASP A 120 -26.51 -11.09 -6.28
C ASP A 120 -26.05 -9.62 -6.36
N ALA A 121 -26.59 -8.88 -7.33
CA ALA A 121 -26.16 -7.51 -7.62
C ALA A 121 -26.42 -6.51 -6.48
N ASN A 122 -27.38 -6.79 -5.59
CA ASN A 122 -27.73 -5.92 -4.45
C ASN A 122 -27.02 -6.31 -3.15
N ASP A 123 -26.20 -7.35 -3.20
CA ASP A 123 -25.43 -7.86 -2.07
C ASP A 123 -24.02 -7.24 -2.03
N HIS A 124 -23.26 -7.52 -0.97
CA HIS A 124 -21.81 -7.28 -0.91
C HIS A 124 -21.04 -8.59 -0.95
N TYR A 125 -19.75 -8.52 -1.27
CA TYR A 125 -18.87 -9.67 -1.07
C TYR A 125 -18.74 -9.98 0.42
N HIS A 126 -19.04 -11.21 0.81
CA HIS A 126 -18.86 -11.69 2.17
C HIS A 126 -18.07 -13.00 2.18
N LEU A 127 -17.47 -13.32 3.32
CA LEU A 127 -16.74 -14.55 3.51
C LEU A 127 -17.68 -15.69 3.88
N TYR A 128 -17.41 -16.87 3.31
CA TYR A 128 -18.12 -18.11 3.56
C TYR A 128 -17.13 -19.24 3.77
N THR A 129 -17.55 -20.28 4.50
CA THR A 129 -16.83 -21.54 4.60
C THR A 129 -17.67 -22.68 4.05
N VAL A 130 -17.03 -23.67 3.43
CA VAL A 130 -17.66 -24.92 2.99
C VAL A 130 -16.83 -26.13 3.38
N GLN A 131 -17.48 -27.19 3.87
CA GLN A 131 -16.82 -28.48 4.08
C GLN A 131 -16.57 -29.16 2.73
N LEU A 132 -15.37 -29.70 2.52
CA LEU A 132 -14.96 -30.33 1.25
C LEU A 132 -15.45 -31.79 1.12
N SER A 133 -16.14 -32.30 2.13
CA SER A 133 -16.90 -33.55 2.07
C SER A 133 -18.40 -33.26 2.04
N ALA A 134 -19.10 -33.86 1.09
CA ALA A 134 -20.55 -33.78 1.05
C ALA A 134 -21.20 -34.64 2.16
N VAL A 135 -22.28 -34.13 2.74
CA VAL A 135 -23.20 -34.87 3.61
C VAL A 135 -24.52 -35.01 2.85
N ASP A 136 -24.97 -36.24 2.63
CA ASP A 136 -26.18 -36.53 1.83
C ASP A 136 -26.19 -35.87 0.43
N GLY A 137 -25.00 -35.80 -0.20
CA GLY A 137 -24.83 -35.20 -1.53
C GLY A 137 -24.86 -33.66 -1.55
N LYS A 138 -24.88 -33.01 -0.39
CA LYS A 138 -24.86 -31.55 -0.25
C LYS A 138 -23.58 -31.06 0.43
N TYR A 139 -23.15 -29.88 0.05
CA TYR A 139 -22.02 -29.18 0.66
C TYR A 139 -22.55 -28.09 1.59
N GLU A 140 -22.16 -28.14 2.85
CA GLU A 140 -22.63 -27.21 3.87
C GLU A 140 -21.87 -25.89 3.79
N VAL A 141 -22.57 -24.83 3.36
CA VAL A 141 -22.02 -23.48 3.23
C VAL A 141 -22.48 -22.60 4.41
N HIS A 142 -21.54 -21.93 5.06
CA HIS A 142 -21.80 -21.03 6.18
C HIS A 142 -21.22 -19.64 5.95
N GLN A 143 -22.03 -18.60 6.07
CA GLN A 143 -21.58 -17.21 6.02
C GLN A 143 -20.81 -16.86 7.30
N ARG A 144 -19.69 -16.14 7.15
CA ARG A 144 -18.79 -15.75 8.24
C ARG A 144 -18.71 -14.24 8.45
N THR A 145 -18.89 -13.44 7.41
CA THR A 145 -18.96 -11.97 7.53
C THR A 145 -20.29 -11.42 7.01
N GLY A 146 -20.65 -10.21 7.42
CA GLY A 146 -21.82 -9.48 6.93
C GLY A 146 -21.61 -7.97 7.03
N GLY A 147 -22.58 -7.19 6.58
CA GLY A 147 -22.52 -5.72 6.64
C GLY A 147 -22.65 -5.08 5.26
N ASN A 148 -22.27 -3.81 5.17
CA ASN A 148 -22.37 -3.01 3.95
C ASN A 148 -20.98 -2.82 3.29
N GLN A 149 -20.11 -3.80 3.49
CA GLN A 149 -18.71 -3.78 3.08
C GLN A 149 -18.40 -5.05 2.30
N ASP A 150 -17.49 -4.93 1.34
CA ASP A 150 -17.00 -6.02 0.51
C ASP A 150 -15.76 -6.62 1.17
N ASP A 151 -15.83 -7.90 1.52
CA ASP A 151 -14.76 -8.71 2.10
C ASP A 151 -14.30 -9.76 1.09
N ILE A 152 -13.06 -9.66 0.63
CA ILE A 152 -12.53 -10.47 -0.48
C ILE A 152 -11.15 -11.05 -0.17
N ASN A 153 -10.75 -12.01 -1.01
CA ASN A 153 -9.45 -12.70 -0.99
C ASN A 153 -9.09 -13.26 0.39
N PRO A 154 -9.95 -14.13 0.98
CA PRO A 154 -9.66 -14.72 2.27
C PRO A 154 -8.49 -15.72 2.20
N VAL A 155 -7.71 -15.80 3.26
CA VAL A 155 -6.65 -16.80 3.49
C VAL A 155 -6.72 -17.31 4.92
N TYR A 156 -6.54 -18.62 5.11
CA TYR A 156 -6.44 -19.20 6.45
C TYR A 156 -5.12 -18.82 7.11
N MET A 157 -5.23 -18.43 8.37
CA MET A 157 -4.13 -18.07 9.26
C MET A 157 -4.06 -19.05 10.44
N PRO A 158 -2.87 -19.27 11.03
CA PRO A 158 -2.71 -20.13 12.20
C PRO A 158 -3.62 -19.73 13.36
N GLY A 159 -3.99 -20.71 14.18
CA GLY A 159 -4.78 -20.47 15.39
C GLY A 159 -6.26 -20.20 15.11
N GLY A 160 -6.78 -20.75 14.01
CA GLY A 160 -8.21 -20.66 13.67
C GLY A 160 -8.65 -19.26 13.21
N ARG A 161 -7.79 -18.52 12.51
CA ARG A 161 -8.09 -17.20 11.96
C ARG A 161 -8.21 -17.22 10.43
N ILE A 162 -8.92 -16.23 9.90
CA ILE A 162 -8.97 -15.92 8.48
C ILE A 162 -8.53 -14.46 8.31
N ALA A 163 -7.57 -14.21 7.44
CA ALA A 163 -7.21 -12.86 6.99
C ALA A 163 -7.81 -12.59 5.61
N PHE A 164 -8.19 -11.35 5.34
CA PHE A 164 -8.84 -10.94 4.10
C PHE A 164 -8.64 -9.44 3.90
N VAL A 165 -9.06 -8.91 2.75
CA VAL A 165 -9.12 -7.46 2.53
C VAL A 165 -10.56 -6.99 2.45
N THR A 166 -10.83 -5.82 3.02
CA THR A 166 -12.16 -5.23 3.14
C THR A 166 -12.15 -3.76 2.77
N ASN A 167 -13.24 -3.24 2.21
CA ASN A 167 -13.45 -1.80 2.05
C ASN A 167 -14.00 -1.10 3.31
N GLN A 168 -14.09 -1.82 4.45
CA GLN A 168 -14.40 -1.21 5.73
C GLN A 168 -13.29 -0.28 6.21
N MET A 169 -13.62 1.00 6.40
CA MET A 169 -12.72 1.96 7.01
C MET A 169 -12.82 1.93 8.53
N TYR A 170 -11.69 2.20 9.20
CA TYR A 170 -11.65 2.32 10.64
C TYR A 170 -12.29 3.63 11.14
N THR A 171 -12.19 4.70 10.34
CA THR A 171 -12.71 6.02 10.71
C THR A 171 -14.13 6.24 10.18
N ALA A 172 -14.89 7.08 10.88
CA ALA A 172 -16.21 7.52 10.42
C ALA A 172 -16.15 8.56 9.27
N MET A 173 -14.94 8.94 8.82
CA MET A 173 -14.74 9.89 7.70
C MET A 173 -15.26 9.33 6.36
N GLY A 174 -15.55 8.02 6.31
CA GLY A 174 -16.05 7.36 5.12
C GLY A 174 -14.93 6.73 4.31
N THR A 175 -15.29 6.19 3.16
CA THR A 175 -14.38 5.43 2.31
C THR A 175 -13.33 6.34 1.69
N ARG A 176 -12.06 5.92 1.74
CA ARG A 176 -10.99 6.63 1.03
C ARG A 176 -11.10 6.40 -0.47
N ALA A 177 -10.69 7.39 -1.24
CA ALA A 177 -10.32 7.18 -2.63
C ALA A 177 -8.84 6.84 -2.73
N ASP A 178 -8.47 6.04 -3.73
CA ASP A 178 -7.06 5.87 -4.06
C ASP A 178 -6.42 7.20 -4.51
N GLU A 179 -5.11 7.29 -4.37
CA GLU A 179 -4.33 8.53 -4.54
C GLU A 179 -4.11 8.91 -6.03
N TYR A 180 -4.60 8.14 -7.01
CA TYR A 180 -4.28 8.41 -8.43
C TYR A 180 -5.35 8.02 -9.45
N GLU A 181 -5.76 6.75 -9.52
CA GLU A 181 -6.69 6.28 -10.56
C GLU A 181 -8.15 6.56 -10.18
N HIS A 182 -8.35 7.21 -9.04
CA HIS A 182 -9.62 7.72 -8.58
C HIS A 182 -10.63 6.60 -8.28
N GLY A 183 -10.15 5.40 -7.95
CA GLY A 183 -10.96 4.38 -7.28
C GLY A 183 -11.63 5.01 -6.06
N ARG A 184 -12.95 4.89 -5.96
CA ARG A 184 -13.74 5.54 -4.89
C ARG A 184 -13.77 4.74 -3.60
N VAL A 185 -13.13 3.58 -3.63
CA VAL A 185 -13.18 2.59 -2.59
C VAL A 185 -11.82 1.92 -2.53
N VAL A 186 -11.16 1.97 -1.37
CA VAL A 186 -9.90 1.27 -1.13
C VAL A 186 -10.11 0.06 -0.23
N THR A 187 -9.31 -0.97 -0.42
CA THR A 187 -9.32 -2.18 0.41
C THR A 187 -8.20 -2.13 1.44
N GLN A 188 -8.46 -2.65 2.64
CA GLN A 188 -7.55 -2.69 3.79
C GLN A 188 -7.55 -4.07 4.41
N LEU A 189 -6.51 -4.43 5.17
CA LEU A 189 -6.39 -5.74 5.79
C LEU A 189 -7.34 -5.88 7.00
N ALA A 190 -7.99 -7.04 7.12
CA ALA A 190 -8.78 -7.41 8.28
C ALA A 190 -8.63 -8.90 8.62
N THR A 191 -8.97 -9.28 9.84
CA THR A 191 -9.06 -10.69 10.25
C THR A 191 -10.34 -10.99 11.03
N ILE A 192 -10.76 -12.25 11.00
CA ILE A 192 -11.81 -12.85 11.86
C ILE A 192 -11.29 -14.17 12.43
N SER A 193 -11.91 -14.70 13.48
CA SER A 193 -11.79 -16.14 13.78
C SER A 193 -12.77 -16.94 12.94
N VAL A 194 -12.40 -18.19 12.63
CA VAL A 194 -13.26 -19.13 11.88
C VAL A 194 -14.59 -19.36 12.62
N ASP A 195 -14.51 -19.58 13.94
CA ASP A 195 -15.68 -19.89 14.77
C ASP A 195 -16.49 -18.65 15.14
N GLY A 196 -15.82 -17.54 15.48
CA GLY A 196 -16.48 -16.29 15.87
C GLY A 196 -17.05 -15.50 14.69
N GLY A 197 -16.51 -15.71 13.48
CA GLY A 197 -16.89 -14.94 12.30
C GLY A 197 -16.73 -13.43 12.53
N ASP A 198 -17.69 -12.68 12.01
CA ASP A 198 -17.72 -11.22 12.06
C ASP A 198 -17.69 -10.64 13.48
N ALA A 199 -18.16 -11.39 14.48
CA ALA A 199 -18.15 -10.95 15.88
C ALA A 199 -16.73 -10.81 16.46
N ASP A 200 -15.72 -11.43 15.85
CA ASP A 200 -14.29 -11.28 16.16
C ASP A 200 -13.53 -10.55 15.03
N ARG A 201 -14.23 -9.70 14.26
CA ARG A 201 -13.60 -8.89 13.21
C ARG A 201 -12.59 -7.91 13.82
N ARG A 202 -11.42 -7.82 13.19
CA ARG A 202 -10.34 -6.89 13.54
C ARG A 202 -9.85 -6.20 12.27
N LEU A 203 -9.90 -4.88 12.26
CA LEU A 203 -9.29 -4.07 11.20
C LEU A 203 -7.83 -3.82 11.53
N ALA A 204 -6.96 -4.00 10.54
CA ALA A 204 -5.58 -3.54 10.64
C ALA A 204 -5.50 -2.02 10.40
N SER A 205 -4.33 -1.46 10.69
CA SER A 205 -4.02 -0.08 10.35
C SER A 205 -4.03 0.15 8.84
N GLN A 206 -4.51 1.32 8.42
CA GLN A 206 -4.96 1.51 7.05
C GLN A 206 -4.01 2.40 6.24
N ASN A 207 -3.73 1.97 5.01
CA ASN A 207 -3.00 2.76 4.02
C ASN A 207 -3.93 3.81 3.36
N LEU A 208 -3.37 4.83 2.70
CA LEU A 208 -4.19 5.73 1.86
C LEU A 208 -4.70 4.99 0.63
N SER A 209 -3.80 4.36 -0.12
CA SER A 209 -4.13 3.46 -1.22
C SER A 209 -4.42 2.03 -0.76
N HIS A 210 -4.62 1.13 -1.70
CA HIS A 210 -5.08 -0.22 -1.45
C HIS A 210 -4.05 -1.17 -0.83
N THR A 211 -4.56 -2.06 0.02
CA THR A 211 -3.96 -3.35 0.39
C THR A 211 -4.76 -4.47 -0.27
N VAL A 212 -4.08 -5.40 -0.95
CA VAL A 212 -4.69 -6.46 -1.78
C VAL A 212 -3.88 -7.76 -1.76
N SER A 213 -4.49 -8.83 -2.27
CA SER A 213 -3.86 -10.15 -2.48
C SER A 213 -3.09 -10.65 -1.24
N PRO A 214 -3.76 -10.82 -0.07
CA PRO A 214 -3.09 -11.34 1.11
C PRO A 214 -2.66 -12.80 0.89
N TRP A 215 -1.61 -13.23 1.58
CA TRP A 215 -1.16 -14.62 1.62
C TRP A 215 -0.60 -15.00 2.99
N LEU A 216 -0.64 -16.28 3.29
CA LEU A 216 -0.03 -16.82 4.51
C LEU A 216 1.50 -16.93 4.34
N ARG A 217 2.25 -16.42 5.31
CA ARG A 217 3.68 -16.65 5.43
C ARG A 217 4.03 -17.84 6.32
N ALA A 218 5.20 -18.42 6.10
CA ALA A 218 5.78 -19.53 6.85
C ALA A 218 6.10 -19.18 8.31
N ASP A 219 6.20 -17.89 8.64
CA ASP A 219 6.38 -17.38 10.00
C ASP A 219 5.06 -17.05 10.72
N GLY A 220 3.90 -17.30 10.08
CA GLY A 220 2.57 -17.04 10.64
C GLY A 220 2.05 -15.61 10.43
N LYS A 221 2.83 -14.72 9.81
CA LYS A 221 2.37 -13.38 9.42
C LYS A 221 1.49 -13.42 8.17
N VAL A 222 0.65 -12.41 8.00
CA VAL A 222 -0.07 -12.15 6.76
C VAL A 222 0.84 -11.33 5.85
N GLY A 223 1.25 -11.88 4.70
CA GLY A 223 1.85 -11.10 3.63
C GLY A 223 0.77 -10.45 2.76
N TYR A 224 1.04 -9.30 2.15
CA TYR A 224 0.10 -8.64 1.25
C TYR A 224 0.81 -7.71 0.24
N SER A 225 0.12 -7.44 -0.86
CA SER A 225 0.51 -6.43 -1.85
C SER A 225 -0.10 -5.10 -1.46
N ARG A 226 0.67 -4.01 -1.49
CA ARG A 226 0.21 -2.67 -1.11
C ARG A 226 0.59 -1.66 -2.17
N TRP A 227 -0.38 -0.90 -2.65
CA TRP A 227 -0.14 0.22 -3.55
C TRP A 227 0.37 1.41 -2.74
N GLU A 228 1.57 1.88 -3.09
CA GLU A 228 2.17 3.10 -2.55
C GLU A 228 2.04 4.23 -3.56
N HIS A 229 1.48 5.37 -3.12
CA HIS A 229 1.41 6.57 -3.93
C HIS A 229 1.62 7.87 -3.14
N LEU A 230 2.65 7.90 -2.29
CA LEU A 230 3.08 9.15 -1.66
C LEU A 230 3.84 10.02 -2.67
N GLY A 231 3.20 11.10 -3.13
CA GLY A 231 3.73 12.04 -4.11
C GLY A 231 4.04 11.34 -5.44
N ALA A 232 5.31 11.39 -5.86
CA ALA A 232 5.71 10.80 -7.15
C ALA A 232 5.87 9.27 -7.16
N VAL A 233 5.69 8.59 -6.02
CA VAL A 233 5.67 7.11 -5.99
C VAL A 233 4.38 6.63 -6.64
N ASN A 234 4.41 5.59 -7.46
CA ASN A 234 3.20 5.02 -8.06
C ASN A 234 3.44 3.55 -8.41
N ASP A 235 3.50 2.70 -7.38
CA ASP A 235 3.87 1.30 -7.54
C ASP A 235 3.26 0.38 -6.47
N VAL A 236 3.25 -0.94 -6.73
CA VAL A 236 2.78 -1.94 -5.76
C VAL A 236 3.96 -2.73 -5.23
N LYS A 237 4.05 -2.82 -3.90
CA LYS A 237 5.15 -3.43 -3.15
C LYS A 237 4.61 -4.49 -2.19
N LEU A 238 5.50 -5.32 -1.65
CA LEU A 238 5.15 -6.41 -0.74
C LEU A 238 5.47 -6.04 0.71
N PHE A 239 4.53 -6.34 1.60
CA PHE A 239 4.60 -6.11 3.04
C PHE A 239 4.08 -7.35 3.80
N ALA A 240 4.32 -7.38 5.10
CA ALA A 240 3.71 -8.34 6.01
C ALA A 240 3.33 -7.69 7.34
N ALA A 241 2.33 -8.23 8.01
CA ALA A 241 1.92 -7.85 9.36
C ALA A 241 1.53 -9.08 10.18
N ASN A 242 1.48 -8.96 11.51
CA ASN A 242 0.88 -9.96 12.37
C ASN A 242 -0.64 -10.08 12.08
N PRO A 243 -1.29 -11.21 12.44
CA PRO A 243 -2.74 -11.37 12.28
C PRO A 243 -3.60 -10.32 13.01
N ASP A 244 -3.05 -9.65 14.01
CA ASP A 244 -3.69 -8.52 14.71
C ASP A 244 -3.39 -7.14 14.08
N GLY A 245 -2.70 -7.11 12.93
CA GLY A 245 -2.33 -5.89 12.21
C GLY A 245 -1.04 -5.22 12.70
N THR A 246 -0.42 -5.67 13.79
CA THR A 246 0.81 -5.08 14.33
C THR A 246 2.05 -5.51 13.57
N GLY A 247 3.17 -4.84 13.80
CA GLY A 247 4.48 -5.30 13.36
C GLY A 247 4.62 -5.32 11.84
N MET A 248 3.96 -4.38 11.16
CA MET A 248 4.04 -4.24 9.72
C MET A 248 5.49 -4.07 9.27
N VAL A 249 5.92 -4.80 8.24
CA VAL A 249 7.28 -4.77 7.71
C VAL A 249 7.26 -4.89 6.18
N ALA A 250 8.24 -4.27 5.52
CA ALA A 250 8.45 -4.45 4.08
C ALA A 250 9.10 -5.80 3.78
N LEU A 251 8.71 -6.44 2.68
CA LEU A 251 9.28 -7.72 2.22
C LEU A 251 10.08 -7.60 0.93
N ALA A 252 9.59 -6.81 -0.04
CA ALA A 252 10.18 -6.68 -1.37
C ALA A 252 9.53 -5.54 -2.17
N GLY A 253 10.30 -4.94 -3.09
CA GLY A 253 9.83 -3.94 -4.07
C GLY A 253 10.15 -2.50 -3.69
N GLN A 254 10.74 -2.27 -2.52
CA GLN A 254 11.13 -0.95 -2.01
C GLN A 254 12.40 -0.40 -2.69
N HIS A 255 13.36 -1.27 -3.03
CA HIS A 255 14.68 -0.89 -3.56
C HIS A 255 14.90 -1.31 -5.03
N GLY A 256 13.83 -1.69 -5.72
CA GLY A 256 13.86 -2.18 -7.10
C GLY A 256 12.87 -3.32 -7.28
N LYS A 257 12.39 -3.53 -8.50
CA LYS A 257 11.49 -4.63 -8.89
C LYS A 257 11.38 -4.73 -10.42
N PRO A 258 10.99 -5.90 -10.96
CA PRO A 258 10.94 -6.15 -12.40
C PRO A 258 9.76 -5.47 -13.13
N SER A 259 8.81 -4.89 -12.40
CA SER A 259 7.73 -4.08 -12.96
C SER A 259 7.18 -3.07 -11.95
N THR A 260 6.23 -2.22 -12.34
CA THR A 260 5.61 -1.24 -11.43
C THR A 260 4.74 -1.89 -10.36
N ALA A 261 4.28 -3.13 -10.55
CA ALA A 261 3.48 -3.84 -9.56
C ALA A 261 3.88 -5.31 -9.38
N LEU A 262 3.75 -5.76 -8.13
CA LEU A 262 3.85 -7.14 -7.69
C LEU A 262 2.48 -7.54 -7.10
N PHE A 263 1.87 -8.60 -7.61
CA PHE A 263 0.55 -9.08 -7.18
C PHE A 263 0.52 -10.60 -6.99
N ASN A 264 -0.54 -11.09 -6.34
CA ASN A 264 -0.91 -12.51 -6.27
C ASN A 264 0.26 -13.40 -5.84
N VAL A 265 0.85 -13.07 -4.69
CA VAL A 265 2.06 -13.71 -4.20
C VAL A 265 1.71 -14.92 -3.33
N ARG A 266 2.50 -15.99 -3.43
CA ARG A 266 2.50 -17.12 -2.50
C ARG A 266 3.93 -17.45 -2.10
N GLU A 267 4.11 -17.93 -0.89
CA GLU A 267 5.42 -18.35 -0.39
C GLU A 267 5.69 -19.81 -0.76
N LEU A 268 6.83 -20.06 -1.41
CA LEU A 268 7.29 -21.41 -1.78
C LEU A 268 8.09 -22.05 -0.65
N SER A 269 8.94 -21.25 0.00
CA SER A 269 9.68 -21.58 1.21
C SER A 269 9.95 -20.28 1.98
N PRO A 270 10.37 -20.33 3.25
CA PRO A 270 10.58 -19.11 4.05
C PRO A 270 11.41 -18.04 3.31
N ASN A 271 10.78 -16.90 3.05
CA ASN A 271 11.23 -15.72 2.33
C ASN A 271 11.57 -15.92 0.83
N VAL A 272 11.16 -17.05 0.24
CA VAL A 272 11.19 -17.30 -1.21
C VAL A 272 9.75 -17.42 -1.71
N MET A 273 9.36 -16.52 -2.60
CA MET A 273 7.97 -16.38 -3.05
C MET A 273 7.86 -16.53 -4.57
N VAL A 274 6.67 -16.85 -5.03
CA VAL A 274 6.24 -16.74 -6.43
C VAL A 274 5.12 -15.72 -6.51
N GLY A 275 5.08 -14.93 -7.58
CA GLY A 275 4.00 -13.96 -7.80
C GLY A 275 3.96 -13.48 -9.24
N ILE A 276 3.18 -12.42 -9.46
CA ILE A 276 3.00 -11.80 -10.77
C ILE A 276 3.69 -10.44 -10.80
N ALA A 277 4.58 -10.23 -11.78
CA ALA A 277 5.09 -8.91 -12.14
C ALA A 277 4.30 -8.34 -13.31
N THR A 278 3.72 -7.16 -13.12
CA THR A 278 2.89 -6.52 -14.15
C THR A 278 2.83 -5.01 -13.97
N SER A 279 2.24 -4.33 -14.95
CA SER A 279 1.91 -2.92 -14.80
C SER A 279 0.73 -2.82 -13.87
N ARG A 280 0.78 -1.86 -12.96
CA ARG A 280 -0.29 -1.59 -12.01
C ARG A 280 -1.67 -1.49 -12.70
N ASN A 281 -1.80 -0.71 -13.76
CA ASN A 281 -3.08 -0.55 -14.49
C ASN A 281 -3.20 -1.44 -15.72
N ARG A 282 -4.46 -1.66 -16.13
CA ARG A 282 -4.89 -2.29 -17.41
C ARG A 282 -4.61 -3.77 -17.57
N THR A 283 -3.97 -4.40 -16.60
CA THR A 283 -3.47 -5.77 -16.75
C THR A 283 -4.24 -6.78 -15.93
N ILE A 284 -5.28 -6.34 -15.19
CA ILE A 284 -6.14 -7.19 -14.33
C ILE A 284 -5.35 -8.12 -13.40
N HIS A 285 -4.26 -7.59 -12.84
CA HIS A 285 -3.29 -8.31 -12.01
C HIS A 285 -2.65 -9.54 -12.69
N ALA A 286 -2.72 -9.60 -14.02
CA ALA A 286 -2.12 -10.65 -14.83
C ALA A 286 -0.81 -10.14 -15.45
N GLY A 287 0.18 -11.01 -15.57
CA GLY A 287 1.50 -10.63 -16.10
C GLY A 287 2.47 -11.81 -16.11
N ALA A 288 3.76 -11.48 -16.00
CA ALA A 288 4.81 -12.49 -15.97
C ALA A 288 4.87 -13.18 -14.60
N LEU A 289 5.10 -14.49 -14.61
CA LEU A 289 5.39 -15.24 -13.40
C LEU A 289 6.83 -14.92 -12.95
N ILE A 290 6.99 -14.59 -11.68
CA ILE A 290 8.29 -14.25 -11.10
C ILE A 290 8.53 -15.02 -9.81
N LYS A 291 9.81 -15.30 -9.55
CA LYS A 291 10.30 -15.73 -8.25
C LYS A 291 10.97 -14.55 -7.55
N ILE A 292 10.71 -14.44 -6.26
CA ILE A 292 11.21 -13.38 -5.37
C ILE A 292 11.98 -14.06 -4.24
N ASP A 293 13.27 -13.80 -4.13
CA ASP A 293 14.11 -14.28 -3.02
C ASP A 293 14.49 -13.10 -2.13
N ALA A 294 13.83 -12.98 -0.99
CA ALA A 294 14.06 -11.95 0.01
C ALA A 294 14.89 -12.46 1.19
N ARG A 295 15.61 -13.59 1.03
CA ARG A 295 16.50 -14.10 2.07
C ARG A 295 17.77 -13.26 2.15
N ASN A 296 18.24 -13.05 3.37
CA ASN A 296 19.58 -12.51 3.60
C ASN A 296 20.65 -13.45 3.04
N ALA A 297 21.15 -13.14 1.85
CA ALA A 297 22.15 -13.95 1.16
C ALA A 297 23.53 -13.92 1.83
N ALA A 298 23.78 -12.95 2.72
CA ALA A 298 25.04 -12.87 3.46
C ALA A 298 25.07 -13.79 4.69
N ASP A 299 23.92 -14.34 5.12
CA ASP A 299 23.85 -15.31 6.21
C ASP A 299 23.52 -16.72 5.67
N PRO A 300 24.50 -17.66 5.66
CA PRO A 300 24.28 -19.03 5.20
C PRO A 300 23.15 -19.76 5.92
N VAL A 301 22.86 -19.42 7.18
CA VAL A 301 21.74 -20.02 7.94
C VAL A 301 20.39 -19.64 7.34
N CYS A 302 20.28 -18.43 6.77
CA CYS A 302 19.05 -18.00 6.12
C CYS A 302 18.82 -18.71 4.78
N LEU A 303 19.87 -19.23 4.15
CA LEU A 303 19.80 -19.98 2.90
C LEU A 303 19.59 -21.49 3.10
N ASP A 304 19.89 -22.01 4.28
CA ASP A 304 19.73 -23.43 4.62
C ASP A 304 18.29 -23.71 5.11
N ASP A 305 17.53 -24.45 4.31
CA ASP A 305 16.16 -24.85 4.64
C ASP A 305 16.05 -25.72 5.90
N LYS A 306 17.14 -26.40 6.29
CA LYS A 306 17.20 -27.30 7.46
C LYS A 306 17.73 -26.62 8.71
N ALA A 307 18.35 -25.46 8.59
CA ALA A 307 18.92 -24.76 9.73
C ALA A 307 17.83 -24.14 10.62
N ASP A 308 18.08 -24.14 11.92
CA ASP A 308 17.28 -23.38 12.89
C ASP A 308 17.53 -21.87 12.69
N LYS A 309 16.45 -21.17 12.34
CA LYS A 309 16.45 -19.73 12.07
C LYS A 309 16.04 -18.91 13.30
N THR A 310 15.85 -19.56 14.47
CA THR A 310 15.45 -18.90 15.71
C THR A 310 16.39 -17.75 16.06
N GLY A 311 15.80 -16.57 16.29
CA GLY A 311 16.53 -15.35 16.65
C GLY A 311 17.32 -14.69 15.51
N ARG A 312 17.19 -15.14 14.25
CA ARG A 312 17.86 -14.54 13.09
C ARG A 312 16.89 -13.75 12.20
N ALA A 313 17.30 -12.54 11.80
CA ALA A 313 16.60 -11.75 10.80
C ALA A 313 16.98 -12.23 9.40
N CYS A 314 16.16 -13.11 8.83
CA CYS A 314 16.41 -13.69 7.51
C CYS A 314 15.71 -12.97 6.36
N VAL A 315 14.90 -11.93 6.63
CA VAL A 315 14.34 -11.07 5.58
C VAL A 315 15.33 -9.95 5.27
N ASP A 316 15.68 -9.82 3.99
CA ASP A 316 16.51 -8.75 3.42
C ASP A 316 15.79 -8.20 2.19
N GLU A 317 14.89 -7.25 2.44
CA GLU A 317 14.08 -6.57 1.42
C GLU A 317 14.91 -5.63 0.54
N GLU A 318 15.99 -5.05 1.09
CA GLU A 318 16.88 -4.11 0.41
C GLU A 318 17.62 -4.81 -0.73
N ASN A 319 17.96 -6.08 -0.51
CA ASN A 319 18.69 -6.91 -1.47
C ASN A 319 17.83 -8.04 -2.07
N ALA A 320 16.49 -7.89 -2.04
CA ALA A 320 15.59 -8.87 -2.63
C ALA A 320 15.89 -9.09 -4.12
N LYS A 321 15.98 -10.36 -4.53
CA LYS A 321 16.29 -10.76 -5.91
C LYS A 321 15.03 -11.20 -6.63
N TYR A 322 14.98 -10.89 -7.92
CA TYR A 322 13.86 -11.22 -8.79
C TYR A 322 14.34 -12.05 -9.99
N GLU A 323 13.66 -13.15 -10.23
CA GLU A 323 13.86 -13.99 -11.41
C GLU A 323 12.54 -14.05 -12.18
N ILE A 324 12.55 -13.62 -13.44
CA ILE A 324 11.37 -13.72 -14.31
C ILE A 324 11.35 -15.13 -14.89
N LEU A 325 10.42 -15.96 -14.41
CA LEU A 325 10.29 -17.36 -14.83
C LEU A 325 9.71 -17.49 -16.23
N THR A 326 8.98 -16.47 -16.69
CA THR A 326 8.30 -16.44 -17.99
C THR A 326 8.70 -15.18 -18.77
N PRO A 327 9.94 -15.08 -19.28
CA PRO A 327 10.49 -13.84 -19.86
C PRO A 327 9.78 -13.38 -21.13
N ASP A 328 9.09 -14.27 -21.84
CA ASP A 328 8.31 -13.93 -23.04
C ASP A 328 6.98 -13.22 -22.71
N VAL A 329 6.55 -13.25 -21.44
CA VAL A 329 5.33 -12.58 -20.99
C VAL A 329 5.64 -11.13 -20.61
N PRO A 330 4.95 -10.14 -21.19
CA PRO A 330 5.22 -8.74 -20.92
C PRO A 330 4.80 -8.33 -19.51
N THR A 331 5.63 -7.49 -18.89
CA THR A 331 5.33 -6.88 -17.60
C THR A 331 4.68 -5.49 -17.71
N GLY A 332 4.53 -4.94 -18.93
CA GLY A 332 3.91 -3.63 -19.19
C GLY A 332 2.37 -3.67 -19.27
N ASN A 333 1.73 -2.55 -19.62
CA ASN A 333 0.27 -2.42 -19.74
C ASN A 333 -0.28 -2.57 -21.18
N GLY A 334 0.56 -2.87 -22.16
CA GLY A 334 0.12 -3.16 -23.52
C GLY A 334 -0.57 -4.52 -23.64
N PRO A 335 -1.30 -4.77 -24.73
CA PRO A 335 -1.78 -6.11 -25.08
C PRO A 335 -0.62 -7.10 -25.08
N SER A 336 -0.82 -8.28 -24.50
CA SER A 336 0.20 -9.33 -24.53
C SER A 336 0.19 -10.06 -25.88
N PRO A 337 1.35 -10.29 -26.52
CA PRO A 337 1.41 -11.10 -27.74
C PRO A 337 1.28 -12.60 -27.46
N VAL A 338 1.56 -13.04 -26.24
CA VAL A 338 1.60 -14.47 -25.87
C VAL A 338 0.51 -14.87 -24.88
N GLY A 339 0.05 -13.95 -24.03
CA GLY A 339 -0.83 -14.26 -22.90
C GLY A 339 -0.32 -13.71 -21.58
N ARG A 340 -1.02 -13.97 -20.47
CA ARG A 340 -0.63 -13.54 -19.11
C ARG A 340 -1.04 -14.55 -18.04
N TYR A 341 -0.22 -14.65 -16.98
CA TYR A 341 -0.48 -15.48 -15.79
C TYR A 341 -1.17 -14.69 -14.68
N ARG A 342 -1.98 -15.37 -13.86
CA ARG A 342 -2.63 -14.84 -12.64
C ARG A 342 -2.63 -15.92 -11.54
N GLU A 343 -2.68 -15.47 -10.28
CA GLU A 343 -2.96 -16.31 -9.08
C GLU A 343 -2.18 -17.63 -8.98
N PRO A 344 -0.84 -17.59 -8.95
CA PRO A 344 -0.04 -18.79 -8.74
C PRO A 344 -0.31 -19.42 -7.36
N SER A 345 -0.27 -20.75 -7.29
CA SER A 345 -0.21 -21.53 -6.07
C SER A 345 0.77 -22.71 -6.22
N SER A 346 1.25 -23.26 -5.10
CA SER A 346 2.24 -24.34 -5.11
C SER A 346 1.60 -25.71 -4.94
N LEU A 347 2.04 -26.68 -5.75
CA LEU A 347 1.80 -28.09 -5.52
C LEU A 347 2.80 -28.65 -4.49
N PRO A 348 2.45 -29.75 -3.78
CA PRO A 348 3.35 -30.36 -2.80
C PRO A 348 4.72 -30.80 -3.34
N ASP A 349 4.83 -31.02 -4.66
CA ASP A 349 6.06 -31.43 -5.34
C ASP A 349 6.90 -30.25 -5.88
N GLY A 350 6.46 -29.01 -5.67
CA GLY A 350 7.17 -27.79 -6.08
C GLY A 350 6.79 -27.24 -7.46
N ARG A 351 5.93 -27.93 -8.22
CA ARG A 351 5.32 -27.36 -9.43
C ARG A 351 4.32 -26.25 -9.06
N ILE A 352 3.98 -25.40 -10.02
CA ILE A 352 3.17 -24.19 -9.77
C ILE A 352 1.84 -24.32 -10.53
N LEU A 353 0.72 -24.29 -9.83
CA LEU A 353 -0.59 -24.10 -10.45
C LEU A 353 -0.79 -22.62 -10.76
N VAL A 354 -1.33 -22.31 -11.93
CA VAL A 354 -1.56 -20.94 -12.40
C VAL A 354 -2.86 -20.85 -13.18
N SER A 355 -3.47 -19.67 -13.15
CA SER A 355 -4.45 -19.29 -14.16
C SER A 355 -3.72 -18.62 -15.33
N TRP A 356 -3.93 -19.09 -16.55
CA TRP A 356 -3.27 -18.58 -17.75
C TRP A 356 -4.28 -18.35 -18.86
N ALA A 357 -4.17 -17.19 -19.51
CA ALA A 357 -4.93 -16.86 -20.72
C ALA A 357 -3.96 -16.54 -21.86
N ASP A 358 -4.16 -17.17 -23.01
CA ASP A 358 -3.42 -16.91 -24.24
C ASP A 358 -3.84 -15.59 -24.89
N GLY A 359 -2.92 -14.97 -25.65
CA GLY A 359 -3.22 -13.81 -26.50
C GLY A 359 -3.34 -12.47 -25.76
N PRO A 360 -4.09 -11.50 -26.32
CA PRO A 360 -4.11 -10.13 -25.80
C PRO A 360 -4.93 -10.04 -24.51
N VAL A 361 -4.23 -10.15 -23.37
CA VAL A 361 -4.83 -9.93 -22.05
C VAL A 361 -4.56 -8.50 -21.57
N ASN A 362 -5.60 -7.66 -21.56
CA ASN A 362 -5.64 -6.34 -20.90
C ASN A 362 -7.09 -5.79 -20.82
N ASP A 363 -7.27 -4.59 -20.26
CA ASP A 363 -8.58 -3.91 -20.16
C ASP A 363 -9.24 -3.59 -21.51
N LEU A 364 -8.47 -3.46 -22.59
CA LEU A 364 -8.99 -3.27 -23.95
C LEU A 364 -9.87 -4.44 -24.44
N SER A 365 -9.80 -5.59 -23.78
CA SER A 365 -10.74 -6.71 -23.95
C SER A 365 -12.21 -6.32 -23.74
N GLU A 366 -12.50 -5.35 -22.85
CA GLU A 366 -13.87 -4.83 -22.66
C GLU A 366 -14.36 -4.09 -23.91
N LEU A 367 -13.51 -3.23 -24.48
CA LEU A 367 -13.84 -2.41 -25.65
C LEU A 367 -13.97 -3.25 -26.93
N SER A 368 -13.19 -4.33 -27.02
CA SER A 368 -13.19 -5.24 -28.17
C SER A 368 -14.18 -6.40 -28.02
N ILE A 369 -14.83 -6.54 -26.86
CA ILE A 369 -15.76 -7.64 -26.55
C ILE A 369 -15.05 -9.02 -26.74
N THR A 370 -13.77 -9.09 -26.35
CA THR A 370 -12.96 -10.31 -26.41
C THR A 370 -12.42 -10.63 -25.02
N PRO A 371 -13.17 -11.38 -24.19
CA PRO A 371 -12.72 -11.72 -22.85
C PRO A 371 -11.45 -12.59 -22.93
N PRO A 372 -10.43 -12.34 -22.09
CA PRO A 372 -9.36 -13.30 -21.87
C PRO A 372 -9.92 -14.69 -21.55
N ASP A 373 -9.28 -15.77 -22.01
CA ASP A 373 -9.71 -17.16 -21.77
C ASP A 373 -8.81 -17.79 -20.70
N PHE A 374 -9.07 -17.49 -19.42
CA PHE A 374 -8.27 -18.01 -18.31
C PHE A 374 -8.65 -19.46 -17.98
N GLY A 375 -7.71 -20.37 -18.18
CA GLY A 375 -7.79 -21.76 -17.71
C GLY A 375 -6.76 -22.08 -16.63
N ILE A 376 -6.88 -23.27 -16.02
CA ILE A 376 -5.95 -23.80 -15.02
C ILE A 376 -4.84 -24.57 -15.71
N TYR A 377 -3.60 -24.23 -15.39
CA TYR A 377 -2.40 -24.89 -15.89
C TYR A 377 -1.44 -25.22 -14.76
N ILE A 378 -0.59 -26.22 -14.98
CA ILE A 378 0.63 -26.45 -14.21
C ILE A 378 1.78 -25.85 -15.01
N PHE A 379 2.44 -24.85 -14.42
CA PHE A 379 3.71 -24.33 -14.90
C PHE A 379 4.86 -25.11 -14.24
N ASP A 380 5.72 -25.69 -15.08
CA ASP A 380 6.96 -26.32 -14.64
C ASP A 380 8.13 -25.33 -14.78
N PRO A 381 8.70 -24.81 -13.68
CA PRO A 381 9.81 -23.87 -13.73
C PRO A 381 11.10 -24.45 -14.31
N ALA A 382 11.26 -25.78 -14.34
CA ALA A 382 12.46 -26.40 -14.91
C ALA A 382 12.44 -26.41 -16.45
N THR A 383 11.25 -26.57 -17.04
CA THR A 383 11.08 -26.63 -18.50
C THR A 383 10.51 -25.36 -19.11
N GLY A 384 9.92 -24.48 -18.30
CA GLY A 384 9.25 -23.25 -18.74
C GLY A 384 7.93 -23.51 -19.47
N LYS A 385 7.31 -24.69 -19.31
CA LYS A 385 6.12 -25.10 -20.05
C LYS A 385 4.86 -25.11 -19.20
N ASN A 386 3.75 -24.75 -19.84
CA ASN A 386 2.40 -24.92 -19.31
C ASN A 386 1.83 -26.28 -19.71
N GLN A 387 1.25 -26.98 -18.74
CA GLN A 387 0.41 -28.16 -18.94
C GLN A 387 -1.03 -27.81 -18.58
N LEU A 388 -1.95 -27.92 -19.55
CA LEU A 388 -3.37 -27.68 -19.31
C LEU A 388 -3.92 -28.70 -18.31
N VAL A 389 -4.64 -28.19 -17.30
CA VAL A 389 -5.40 -29.00 -16.35
C VAL A 389 -6.88 -28.95 -16.70
N TYR A 390 -7.45 -27.76 -16.79
CA TYR A 390 -8.87 -27.57 -17.07
C TYR A 390 -9.10 -26.17 -17.64
N ASN A 391 -9.94 -26.06 -18.66
CA ASN A 391 -10.40 -24.78 -19.19
C ASN A 391 -11.82 -24.92 -19.74
N ASP A 392 -12.75 -24.10 -19.24
CA ASP A 392 -14.06 -23.87 -19.83
C ASP A 392 -14.09 -22.48 -20.47
N ARG A 393 -14.10 -22.45 -21.80
CA ARG A 393 -14.00 -21.21 -22.59
C ARG A 393 -15.15 -20.22 -22.40
N THR A 394 -16.15 -20.56 -21.61
CA THR A 394 -17.28 -19.68 -21.26
C THR A 394 -17.11 -18.98 -19.92
N THR A 395 -16.10 -19.39 -19.14
CA THR A 395 -15.79 -18.85 -17.81
C THR A 395 -14.31 -18.55 -17.66
N TRP A 396 -13.96 -17.84 -16.59
CA TRP A 396 -12.58 -17.77 -16.12
C TRP A 396 -12.38 -18.74 -14.98
N GLU A 397 -11.36 -19.60 -15.08
CA GLU A 397 -10.92 -20.43 -13.97
C GLU A 397 -9.77 -19.78 -13.21
N LEU A 398 -10.07 -19.38 -11.98
CA LEU A 398 -9.22 -18.56 -11.12
C LEU A 398 -8.97 -19.23 -9.76
N GLY A 399 -7.90 -18.80 -9.08
CA GLY A 399 -7.61 -19.18 -7.70
C GLY A 399 -7.44 -20.68 -7.47
N ALA A 400 -6.87 -21.41 -8.44
CA ALA A 400 -6.71 -22.86 -8.33
C ALA A 400 -5.77 -23.25 -7.18
N LEU A 401 -6.22 -24.16 -6.31
CA LEU A 401 -5.50 -24.61 -5.13
C LEU A 401 -5.55 -26.14 -5.01
N PRO A 402 -4.46 -26.81 -4.64
CA PRO A 402 -4.51 -28.23 -4.32
C PRO A 402 -5.30 -28.47 -3.03
N VAL A 403 -6.16 -29.48 -3.03
CA VAL A 403 -6.79 -29.98 -1.81
C VAL A 403 -5.85 -31.02 -1.20
N ALA A 404 -4.89 -30.54 -0.41
CA ALA A 404 -3.90 -31.37 0.26
C ALA A 404 -3.59 -30.81 1.64
N PRO A 405 -3.39 -31.67 2.67
CA PRO A 405 -2.96 -31.21 3.98
C PRO A 405 -1.64 -30.43 3.88
N ARG A 406 -1.57 -29.31 4.60
CA ARG A 406 -0.38 -28.45 4.65
C ARG A 406 -0.05 -28.12 6.10
N LYS A 407 1.24 -27.91 6.38
CA LYS A 407 1.71 -27.57 7.72
C LYS A 407 1.14 -26.20 8.13
N GLU A 408 0.51 -26.13 9.30
CA GLU A 408 0.14 -24.87 9.93
C GLU A 408 1.40 -24.15 10.45
N PRO A 409 1.64 -22.90 10.06
CA PRO A 409 2.72 -22.09 10.61
C PRO A 409 2.54 -21.80 12.12
N PRO A 410 3.58 -21.28 12.81
CA PRO A 410 3.46 -20.90 14.21
C PRO A 410 2.34 -19.88 14.44
N VAL A 411 1.60 -20.05 15.53
CA VAL A 411 0.60 -19.06 15.98
C VAL A 411 1.31 -17.86 16.59
N ILE A 412 1.00 -16.68 16.08
CA ILE A 412 1.47 -15.41 16.65
C ILE A 412 0.41 -14.94 17.65
N GLY A 413 0.83 -14.69 18.90
CA GLY A 413 -0.05 -14.14 19.93
C GLY A 413 -0.44 -12.69 19.62
N ASP A 414 -1.63 -12.31 20.04
CA ASP A 414 -2.15 -10.96 19.87
C ASP A 414 -1.44 -9.98 20.82
N ILE A 415 -0.92 -8.87 20.26
CA ILE A 415 -0.56 -7.67 21.03
C ILE A 415 -1.81 -6.83 21.22
N VAL A 416 -2.69 -6.81 20.21
CA VAL A 416 -3.94 -6.05 20.22
C VAL A 416 -5.14 -7.01 20.27
N GLY A 417 -5.90 -6.93 21.36
CA GLY A 417 -7.09 -7.75 21.56
C GLY A 417 -8.26 -7.37 20.66
N PRO A 418 -9.36 -8.15 20.66
CA PRO A 418 -10.51 -7.94 19.80
C PRO A 418 -11.31 -6.67 20.15
N LYS A 419 -11.27 -6.24 21.40
CA LYS A 419 -11.77 -4.93 21.84
C LYS A 419 -10.59 -3.98 21.93
N THR A 420 -10.29 -3.32 20.83
CA THR A 420 -9.16 -2.41 20.79
C THR A 420 -9.47 -1.12 21.54
N ASP A 421 -8.62 -0.78 22.52
CA ASP A 421 -8.64 0.56 23.13
C ASP A 421 -7.94 1.54 22.19
N THR A 422 -8.74 2.25 21.41
CA THR A 422 -8.27 3.20 20.40
C THR A 422 -7.65 4.46 20.98
N THR A 423 -7.73 4.64 22.31
CA THR A 423 -7.09 5.76 23.00
C THR A 423 -5.62 5.49 23.29
N LEU A 424 -5.14 4.24 23.13
CA LEU A 424 -3.73 3.93 23.31
C LEU A 424 -2.92 4.46 22.11
N PRO A 425 -1.97 5.38 22.34
CA PRO A 425 -1.15 5.91 21.26
C PRO A 425 -0.20 4.86 20.69
N VAL A 426 0.22 5.07 19.45
CA VAL A 426 1.35 4.35 18.85
C VAL A 426 2.61 5.10 19.21
N ARG A 427 3.63 4.37 19.67
CA ARG A 427 4.97 4.95 19.82
C ARG A 427 5.74 4.77 18.52
N ILE A 428 6.22 5.86 17.96
CA ILE A 428 7.07 5.86 16.76
C ILE A 428 8.40 6.53 17.07
N GLY A 429 9.49 6.02 16.52
CA GLY A 429 10.80 6.60 16.78
C GLY A 429 11.93 5.89 16.04
N SER A 430 13.15 6.37 16.29
CA SER A 430 14.38 5.75 15.80
C SER A 430 15.41 5.67 16.91
N VAL A 431 16.23 4.61 16.89
CA VAL A 431 17.38 4.47 17.78
C VAL A 431 18.45 5.50 17.44
N ASP A 432 18.81 5.62 16.16
CA ASP A 432 19.75 6.63 15.66
C ASP A 432 19.38 7.01 14.21
N VAL A 433 18.61 8.10 14.08
CA VAL A 433 18.15 8.60 12.77
C VAL A 433 19.30 9.00 11.84
N THR A 434 20.53 9.14 12.36
CA THR A 434 21.71 9.50 11.56
C THR A 434 22.31 8.33 10.79
N LYS A 435 21.86 7.09 11.05
CA LYS A 435 22.27 5.88 10.33
C LYS A 435 21.35 5.63 9.13
N THR A 436 21.93 5.30 7.99
CA THR A 436 21.20 4.98 6.76
C THR A 436 22.03 4.03 5.89
N SER A 437 21.37 3.11 5.17
CA SER A 437 22.02 2.33 4.09
C SER A 437 21.90 3.01 2.72
N LEU A 438 21.13 4.09 2.62
CA LEU A 438 20.93 4.83 1.38
C LEU A 438 22.18 5.59 0.95
N LYS A 439 22.44 5.60 -0.37
CA LYS A 439 23.64 6.18 -0.98
C LYS A 439 23.34 7.42 -1.84
N GLU A 440 22.28 8.14 -1.50
CA GLU A 440 21.89 9.36 -2.21
C GLU A 440 22.60 10.61 -1.68
N ARG A 441 22.40 11.74 -2.36
CA ARG A 441 22.97 13.04 -1.97
C ARG A 441 21.86 14.05 -1.70
N VAL A 442 22.07 14.90 -0.70
CA VAL A 442 21.19 16.02 -0.34
C VAL A 442 21.88 17.33 -0.69
N ARG A 443 21.16 18.26 -1.33
CA ARG A 443 21.70 19.53 -1.85
C ARG A 443 20.91 20.72 -1.30
N GLY A 444 21.45 21.93 -1.46
CA GLY A 444 20.76 23.17 -1.10
C GLY A 444 20.97 23.59 0.35
N ALA A 445 20.64 24.85 0.63
CA ALA A 445 20.95 25.53 1.89
C ALA A 445 22.43 25.34 2.29
N GLN A 446 22.70 24.98 3.55
CA GLN A 446 24.04 24.85 4.11
C GLN A 446 24.83 23.68 3.54
N LEU A 447 24.18 22.82 2.75
CA LEU A 447 24.79 21.66 2.10
C LEU A 447 25.35 21.99 0.70
N GLY A 448 25.11 23.19 0.18
CA GLY A 448 25.66 23.66 -1.10
C GLY A 448 25.31 22.76 -2.27
N ASP A 449 26.32 22.40 -3.07
CA ASP A 449 26.19 21.50 -4.24
C ASP A 449 25.93 20.02 -3.86
N GLY A 450 25.99 19.72 -2.56
CA GLY A 450 25.45 18.52 -1.95
C GLY A 450 26.47 17.67 -1.20
N VAL A 451 25.96 16.94 -0.23
CA VAL A 451 26.69 15.96 0.58
C VAL A 451 25.98 14.61 0.54
N ASP A 452 26.68 13.55 0.94
CA ASP A 452 26.04 12.23 1.07
C ASP A 452 24.98 12.25 2.17
N PHE A 453 23.91 11.46 2.02
CA PHE A 453 22.76 11.52 2.92
C PHE A 453 23.11 11.20 4.37
N SER A 454 24.03 10.26 4.61
CA SER A 454 24.57 9.95 5.94
C SER A 454 25.23 11.16 6.61
N GLU A 455 25.88 12.04 5.86
CA GLU A 455 26.46 13.28 6.37
C GLU A 455 25.40 14.36 6.58
N ALA A 456 24.41 14.44 5.68
CA ALA A 456 23.28 15.36 5.81
C ALA A 456 22.46 15.08 7.08
N LEU A 457 22.21 13.79 7.40
CA LEU A 457 21.43 13.39 8.58
C LEU A 457 22.07 13.79 9.91
N LYS A 458 23.39 14.01 9.96
CA LYS A 458 24.05 14.58 11.16
C LYS A 458 23.57 15.99 11.49
N GLN A 459 22.93 16.68 10.54
CA GLN A 459 22.31 17.99 10.72
C GLN A 459 20.84 17.91 11.15
N ALA A 460 20.26 16.70 11.27
CA ALA A 460 18.88 16.53 11.69
C ALA A 460 18.72 17.04 13.13
N ALA A 461 17.89 18.06 13.30
CA ALA A 461 17.56 18.64 14.60
C ALA A 461 16.23 18.09 15.13
N LYS A 462 15.30 17.78 14.21
CA LYS A 462 13.99 17.21 14.53
C LYS A 462 13.56 16.20 13.46
N VAL A 463 12.55 15.40 13.78
CA VAL A 463 11.77 14.61 12.82
C VAL A 463 10.35 15.12 12.80
N ARG A 464 9.93 15.67 11.67
CA ARG A 464 8.54 16.07 11.42
C ARG A 464 7.72 14.83 11.12
N VAL A 465 6.62 14.67 11.85
CA VAL A 465 5.66 13.58 11.69
C VAL A 465 4.40 14.14 11.02
N ILE A 466 4.04 13.53 9.89
CA ILE A 466 2.99 14.05 9.00
C ILE A 466 1.94 12.97 8.81
N GLU A 467 0.69 13.29 9.10
CA GLU A 467 -0.48 12.49 8.73
C GLU A 467 -0.82 12.73 7.26
N GLY A 468 -1.12 11.65 6.54
CA GLY A 468 -1.79 11.70 5.25
C GLY A 468 -3.29 11.45 5.37
N PHE A 469 -4.09 12.06 4.48
CA PHE A 469 -5.51 11.79 4.32
C PHE A 469 -5.93 11.99 2.86
N SER A 470 -6.96 11.28 2.42
CA SER A 470 -7.50 11.40 1.06
C SER A 470 -8.88 12.07 1.10
N SER A 471 -9.68 11.89 0.06
CA SER A 471 -11.00 12.51 -0.12
C SER A 471 -12.00 12.20 0.99
N GLU A 472 -11.78 11.18 1.82
CA GLU A 472 -12.62 10.90 2.99
C GLU A 472 -12.66 12.09 3.95
N ALA A 473 -11.58 12.88 4.00
CA ALA A 473 -11.49 14.05 4.86
C ALA A 473 -11.74 15.38 4.10
N ALA A 474 -11.96 15.34 2.79
CA ALA A 474 -12.13 16.51 1.95
C ALA A 474 -13.29 16.30 0.95
N LYS A 475 -14.52 16.52 1.41
CA LYS A 475 -15.73 16.22 0.63
C LYS A 475 -15.75 16.97 -0.70
N GLY A 476 -15.90 16.23 -1.80
CA GLY A 476 -15.94 16.79 -3.16
C GLY A 476 -14.56 17.07 -3.76
N VAL A 477 -13.49 16.87 -2.99
CA VAL A 477 -12.11 16.93 -3.47
C VAL A 477 -11.70 15.53 -3.94
N THR A 478 -11.10 15.48 -5.12
CA THR A 478 -10.54 14.23 -5.70
C THR A 478 -9.09 14.41 -6.14
N MET A 479 -8.56 15.62 -5.96
CA MET A 479 -7.17 16.01 -6.19
C MET A 479 -6.89 17.19 -5.26
N PHE A 480 -5.81 17.14 -4.50
CA PHE A 480 -5.52 18.16 -3.50
C PHE A 480 -4.85 19.41 -4.06
N GLY A 481 -4.61 19.49 -5.37
CA GLY A 481 -4.09 20.67 -6.03
C GLY A 481 -3.43 20.37 -7.37
N LEU A 482 -2.33 21.06 -7.66
CA LEU A 482 -1.52 20.89 -8.87
C LEU A 482 -0.36 19.91 -8.69
N THR A 483 -0.29 19.22 -7.55
CA THR A 483 0.79 18.29 -7.22
C THR A 483 0.24 16.86 -7.08
N MET A 484 1.15 15.89 -7.04
CA MET A 484 0.80 14.47 -6.89
C MET A 484 0.61 14.07 -5.42
N ASP A 485 0.65 15.03 -4.51
CA ASP A 485 0.55 14.81 -3.07
C ASP A 485 -0.90 14.98 -2.62
N GLU A 486 -1.37 14.02 -1.83
CA GLU A 486 -2.69 14.04 -1.19
C GLU A 486 -2.73 15.00 0.02
N GLY A 487 -3.84 15.03 0.74
CA GLY A 487 -4.00 15.81 1.95
C GLY A 487 -2.95 15.45 3.01
N ALA A 488 -2.39 16.48 3.65
CA ALA A 488 -1.34 16.32 4.66
C ALA A 488 -1.55 17.26 5.85
N ALA A 489 -1.23 16.77 7.06
CA ALA A 489 -1.21 17.57 8.28
C ALA A 489 0.00 17.26 9.15
N VAL A 490 0.63 18.28 9.71
CA VAL A 490 1.72 18.10 10.69
C VAL A 490 1.11 17.73 12.04
N LEU A 491 1.47 16.55 12.54
CA LEU A 491 1.14 16.11 13.89
C LEU A 491 2.09 16.75 14.92
N GLY A 492 3.37 16.84 14.58
CA GLY A 492 4.39 17.47 15.40
C GLY A 492 5.80 17.32 14.82
N GLU A 493 6.79 17.89 15.52
CA GLU A 493 8.20 17.81 15.17
C GLU A 493 9.00 17.35 16.40
N ALA A 494 9.35 16.06 16.45
CA ALA A 494 10.06 15.46 17.58
C ALA A 494 11.55 15.80 17.56
N THR A 495 12.12 16.09 18.71
CA THR A 495 13.52 16.45 18.89
C THR A 495 14.43 15.25 18.64
N VAL A 496 15.48 15.45 17.82
CA VAL A 496 16.58 14.50 17.69
C VAL A 496 17.58 14.74 18.83
N ASN A 497 17.81 13.72 19.64
CA ASN A 497 18.73 13.78 20.78
C ASN A 497 20.19 13.65 20.33
N PRO A 498 21.18 13.96 21.20
CA PRO A 498 22.60 13.86 20.85
C PRO A 498 23.09 12.48 20.41
N ASP A 499 22.38 11.41 20.79
CA ASP A 499 22.64 10.02 20.35
C ASP A 499 21.93 9.66 19.04
N GLY A 500 21.27 10.63 18.38
CA GLY A 500 20.48 10.44 17.17
C GLY A 500 19.07 9.91 17.40
N SER A 501 18.70 9.61 18.65
CA SER A 501 17.40 9.04 18.97
C SER A 501 16.28 10.08 18.98
N TRP A 502 15.09 9.69 18.57
CA TRP A 502 13.86 10.47 18.73
C TRP A 502 12.68 9.53 18.98
N LEU A 503 11.66 10.02 19.67
CA LEU A 503 10.49 9.24 20.04
C LEU A 503 9.25 10.12 20.17
N ALA A 504 8.14 9.69 19.58
CA ALA A 504 6.86 10.37 19.67
C ALA A 504 5.69 9.39 19.87
N GLU A 505 4.62 9.88 20.47
CA GLU A 505 3.29 9.25 20.51
C GLU A 505 2.41 9.87 19.44
N VAL A 506 1.79 9.02 18.62
CA VAL A 506 0.86 9.42 17.56
C VAL A 506 -0.44 8.66 17.64
N PRO A 507 -1.52 9.17 17.02
CA PRO A 507 -2.77 8.44 16.90
C PRO A 507 -2.58 7.10 16.19
N PRO A 508 -3.28 6.03 16.61
CA PRO A 508 -3.29 4.77 15.87
C PRO A 508 -4.09 4.85 14.57
N TYR A 509 -3.95 3.83 13.73
CA TYR A 509 -4.68 3.61 12.46
C TYR A 509 -4.47 4.63 11.34
N ILE A 510 -3.85 5.78 11.60
CA ILE A 510 -3.63 6.81 10.59
C ILE A 510 -2.35 6.53 9.78
N PRO A 511 -2.37 6.78 8.45
CA PRO A 511 -1.16 6.78 7.65
C PRO A 511 -0.33 8.01 7.98
N ILE A 512 0.95 7.79 8.30
CA ILE A 512 1.92 8.84 8.53
C ILE A 512 3.15 8.63 7.66
N HIS A 513 3.90 9.70 7.45
CA HIS A 513 5.26 9.66 6.94
C HIS A 513 6.16 10.64 7.69
N LEU A 514 7.47 10.51 7.51
CA LEU A 514 8.49 11.19 8.32
C LEU A 514 9.43 12.04 7.46
N GLN A 515 9.85 13.17 8.03
CA GLN A 515 10.90 14.03 7.47
C GLN A 515 11.91 14.39 8.56
N PRO A 516 13.16 13.87 8.52
CA PRO A 516 14.24 14.50 9.27
C PRO A 516 14.46 15.92 8.73
N ILE A 517 14.35 16.91 9.62
CA ILE A 517 14.53 18.33 9.31
C ILE A 517 15.73 18.89 10.06
N ASP A 518 16.43 19.84 9.45
CA ASP A 518 17.53 20.53 10.10
C ASP A 518 17.06 21.69 10.99
N LYS A 519 18.01 22.42 11.58
CA LYS A 519 17.74 23.59 12.43
C LYS A 519 17.03 24.75 11.72
N PHE A 520 16.94 24.73 10.39
CA PHE A 520 16.24 25.72 9.58
C PHE A 520 14.79 25.31 9.29
N GLY A 521 14.37 24.12 9.71
CA GLY A 521 13.05 23.55 9.42
C GLY A 521 12.95 22.90 8.03
N LEU A 522 14.07 22.80 7.31
CA LEU A 522 14.14 22.26 5.95
C LEU A 522 14.31 20.75 5.99
N SER A 523 13.44 20.03 5.27
CA SER A 523 13.59 18.58 5.08
C SER A 523 14.95 18.21 4.49
N LEU A 524 15.56 17.17 5.07
CA LEU A 524 16.76 16.50 4.54
C LEU A 524 16.38 15.38 3.57
N ARG A 525 15.26 14.72 3.83
CA ARG A 525 14.65 13.67 2.99
C ARG A 525 13.19 13.52 3.39
N ASN A 526 12.33 13.19 2.43
CA ASN A 526 10.98 12.73 2.70
C ASN A 526 10.89 11.19 2.59
N GLN A 527 10.41 10.52 3.64
CA GLN A 527 10.06 9.11 3.58
C GLN A 527 8.80 8.93 2.71
N ARG A 528 8.98 8.48 1.46
CA ARG A 528 7.87 8.30 0.51
C ARG A 528 7.17 6.93 0.65
N THR A 529 6.72 6.63 1.86
CA THR A 529 5.92 5.44 2.17
C THR A 529 5.06 5.73 3.39
N TRP A 530 3.83 5.22 3.37
CA TRP A 530 2.93 5.32 4.51
C TRP A 530 3.29 4.27 5.55
N ILE A 531 3.55 4.71 6.78
CA ILE A 531 3.64 3.84 7.95
C ILE A 531 2.42 4.06 8.84
N GLN A 532 2.05 3.03 9.57
CA GLN A 532 0.94 3.05 10.50
C GLN A 532 1.28 2.20 11.72
N GLY A 533 0.49 2.32 12.79
CA GLY A 533 0.55 1.41 13.92
C GLY A 533 -0.84 1.18 14.53
N MET A 534 -1.02 -0.02 15.08
CA MET A 534 -2.20 -0.39 15.84
C MET A 534 -2.16 0.23 17.24
N PRO A 535 -3.30 0.41 17.94
CA PRO A 535 -3.31 1.00 19.27
C PRO A 535 -2.38 0.27 20.25
N GLY A 536 -1.53 1.04 20.96
CA GLY A 536 -0.53 0.52 21.89
C GLY A 536 0.72 -0.08 21.24
N GLU A 537 0.83 -0.09 19.90
CA GLU A 537 2.01 -0.60 19.20
C GLU A 537 3.24 0.29 19.44
N ASP A 538 4.40 -0.35 19.63
CA ASP A 538 5.70 0.31 19.72
C ASP A 538 6.53 0.01 18.47
N ARG A 539 6.59 0.99 17.56
CA ARG A 539 7.13 0.86 16.22
C ARG A 539 8.36 1.74 16.05
N ARG A 540 9.54 1.17 16.26
CA ARG A 540 10.83 1.87 16.15
C ARG A 540 11.71 1.30 15.05
N CYS A 541 12.35 2.18 14.29
CA CYS A 541 13.45 1.82 13.39
C CYS A 541 14.80 1.95 14.11
N ILE A 542 15.83 1.32 13.56
CA ILE A 542 17.20 1.48 14.06
C ILE A 542 17.80 2.79 13.51
N GLY A 543 17.40 3.21 12.30
CA GLY A 543 17.86 4.43 11.63
C GLY A 543 16.90 4.92 10.54
N CYS A 544 17.42 5.69 9.58
CA CYS A 544 16.68 6.17 8.42
C CYS A 544 16.93 5.26 7.21
N HIS A 545 16.01 4.33 6.90
CA HIS A 545 16.21 3.31 5.85
C HIS A 545 17.52 2.55 6.07
N GLU A 546 17.71 2.01 7.25
CA GLU A 546 18.84 1.16 7.59
C GLU A 546 18.55 -0.31 7.30
N SER A 547 19.62 -1.06 7.04
CA SER A 547 19.51 -2.50 6.86
C SER A 547 18.95 -3.16 8.11
N ARG A 548 17.95 -4.02 7.91
CA ARG A 548 17.35 -4.85 8.97
C ARG A 548 18.17 -6.10 9.27
N THR A 549 19.23 -6.34 8.50
CA THR A 549 20.10 -7.51 8.63
C THR A 549 21.47 -7.08 9.17
N GLY A 550 22.02 -7.82 10.14
CA GLY A 550 23.38 -7.62 10.65
C GLY A 550 23.52 -7.19 12.12
N ILE A 551 24.74 -6.79 12.48
CA ILE A 551 25.12 -6.38 13.84
C ILE A 551 24.62 -4.95 14.10
N GLY A 552 23.52 -4.81 14.85
CA GLY A 552 22.85 -3.53 15.10
C GLY A 552 21.33 -3.58 14.92
N ALA A 553 20.80 -4.67 14.34
CA ALA A 553 19.37 -4.96 14.36
C ALA A 553 18.87 -4.97 15.81
N ASN A 554 17.86 -4.14 16.14
CA ASN A 554 17.35 -3.85 17.49
C ASN A 554 17.44 -5.08 18.41
N ARG A 555 18.52 -5.18 19.20
CA ARG A 555 18.80 -6.38 19.99
C ARG A 555 18.08 -6.24 21.32
N GLN A 556 17.39 -7.30 21.76
CA GLN A 556 17.03 -7.42 23.17
C GLN A 556 18.28 -7.16 24.03
N GLY A 557 18.22 -6.14 24.90
CA GLY A 557 19.33 -5.75 25.77
C GLY A 557 20.13 -4.49 25.37
N GLN A 558 19.70 -3.74 24.36
CA GLN A 558 20.26 -2.42 24.08
C GLN A 558 19.92 -1.45 25.23
N LEU A 559 20.88 -0.63 25.67
CA LEU A 559 20.61 0.40 26.68
C LEU A 559 19.53 1.37 26.17
N PRO A 560 18.63 1.85 27.05
CA PRO A 560 17.57 2.75 26.62
C PRO A 560 18.17 4.03 26.05
N THR A 561 17.68 4.42 24.88
CA THR A 561 18.09 5.65 24.19
C THR A 561 17.79 6.90 25.03
N ILE A 562 18.42 8.04 24.72
CA ILE A 562 18.09 9.30 25.40
C ILE A 562 16.61 9.65 25.21
N ALA A 563 16.04 9.40 24.02
CA ALA A 563 14.63 9.62 23.76
C ALA A 563 13.71 8.78 24.67
N GLU A 564 14.07 7.53 24.95
CA GLU A 564 13.32 6.67 25.88
C GLU A 564 13.38 7.18 27.32
N GLN A 565 14.53 7.69 27.74
CA GLN A 565 14.72 8.23 29.09
C GLN A 565 13.96 9.55 29.30
N LYS A 566 13.81 10.37 28.25
CA LYS A 566 13.08 11.65 28.28
C LYS A 566 11.57 11.53 28.09
N GLN A 567 11.05 10.33 27.84
CA GLN A 567 9.68 10.04 27.39
C GLN A 567 9.39 10.54 25.96
N ALA A 568 8.36 9.96 25.36
CA ALA A 568 7.93 10.29 24.00
C ALA A 568 7.26 11.66 23.94
N GLU A 569 7.54 12.44 22.89
CA GLU A 569 6.80 13.68 22.61
C GLU A 569 5.39 13.36 22.12
N ARG A 570 4.36 14.02 22.65
CA ARG A 570 2.96 13.64 22.41
C ARG A 570 2.35 14.46 21.27
N PHE A 571 1.98 13.81 20.17
CA PHE A 571 1.36 14.41 18.99
C PHE A 571 -0.07 13.90 18.78
N LEU A 572 -0.89 14.03 19.81
CA LEU A 572 -2.25 13.50 19.89
C LEU A 572 -3.31 14.60 19.78
N ALA A 573 -3.02 15.66 19.02
CA ALA A 573 -4.01 16.70 18.78
C ALA A 573 -5.23 16.12 18.00
N PRO A 574 -6.47 16.46 18.39
CA PRO A 574 -7.66 16.14 17.62
C PRO A 574 -7.52 16.62 16.18
N VAL A 575 -8.24 16.00 15.24
CA VAL A 575 -8.12 16.33 13.81
C VAL A 575 -8.29 17.83 13.53
N ALA A 576 -9.26 18.49 14.18
CA ALA A 576 -9.51 19.93 14.04
C ALA A 576 -8.38 20.83 14.56
N GLU A 577 -7.47 20.28 15.36
CA GLU A 577 -6.35 20.99 15.96
C GLU A 577 -5.03 20.81 15.22
N ARG A 578 -4.96 19.84 14.30
CA ARG A 578 -3.75 19.54 13.52
C ARG A 578 -3.38 20.71 12.60
N THR A 579 -2.09 20.79 12.30
CA THR A 579 -1.55 21.91 11.53
C THR A 579 -1.59 21.58 10.04
N GLU A 580 -2.33 22.38 9.27
CA GLU A 580 -2.51 22.24 7.82
C GLU A 580 -2.23 23.60 7.16
N TYR A 581 -1.83 23.56 5.89
CA TYR A 581 -1.46 24.76 5.14
C TYR A 581 -2.25 24.86 3.82
N PRO A 582 -3.59 25.01 3.87
CA PRO A 582 -4.36 25.24 2.66
C PRO A 582 -3.89 26.50 1.94
N TRP A 583 -3.97 26.45 0.62
CA TRP A 583 -3.45 27.56 -0.18
C TRP A 583 -4.37 28.77 -0.14
N ALA A 584 -5.65 28.58 -0.43
CA ALA A 584 -6.66 29.63 -0.46
C ALA A 584 -8.02 29.10 0.03
N VAL A 585 -8.99 29.99 0.19
CA VAL A 585 -10.35 29.67 0.62
C VAL A 585 -11.31 29.93 -0.53
N ASP A 586 -12.08 28.91 -0.91
CA ASP A 586 -13.20 29.05 -1.83
C ASP A 586 -14.50 29.11 -1.02
N THR A 587 -14.92 30.31 -0.62
CA THR A 587 -16.13 30.50 0.16
C THR A 587 -17.42 30.27 -0.64
N ALA A 588 -17.34 30.22 -1.97
CA ALA A 588 -18.49 29.90 -2.81
C ALA A 588 -18.78 28.41 -2.79
N GLN A 589 -17.72 27.58 -2.84
CA GLN A 589 -17.85 26.12 -2.73
C GLN A 589 -17.98 25.66 -1.27
N TYR A 590 -17.23 26.27 -0.35
CA TYR A 590 -17.15 25.89 1.06
C TYR A 590 -17.42 27.10 1.98
N PRO A 591 -18.69 27.51 2.14
CA PRO A 591 -19.04 28.74 2.88
C PRO A 591 -18.68 28.68 4.37
N ASN A 592 -18.54 27.48 4.94
CA ASN A 592 -18.22 27.27 6.35
C ASN A 592 -16.73 26.99 6.59
N ALA A 593 -15.88 27.05 5.56
CA ALA A 593 -14.45 26.84 5.71
C ALA A 593 -13.82 27.96 6.55
N ASN A 594 -13.09 27.58 7.60
CA ASN A 594 -12.42 28.52 8.51
C ASN A 594 -11.01 28.03 8.87
N PRO A 595 -10.07 28.03 7.91
CA PRO A 595 -8.72 27.55 8.16
C PRO A 595 -7.92 28.45 9.10
N LYS A 596 -7.07 27.81 9.93
CA LYS A 596 -6.20 28.52 10.88
C LYS A 596 -5.05 29.24 10.18
N SER A 597 -4.64 28.74 9.02
CA SER A 597 -3.55 29.29 8.21
C SER A 597 -3.94 29.26 6.74
N VAL A 598 -3.62 30.31 5.99
CA VAL A 598 -3.93 30.42 4.55
C VAL A 598 -2.72 31.00 3.84
N VAL A 599 -2.09 30.23 2.95
CA VAL A 599 -0.84 30.64 2.30
C VAL A 599 -1.04 31.90 1.44
N GLN A 600 -2.11 31.93 0.64
CA GLN A 600 -2.45 33.07 -0.21
C GLN A 600 -2.61 34.37 0.60
N LYS A 601 -3.09 34.31 1.85
CA LYS A 601 -3.24 35.51 2.69
C LYS A 601 -1.89 36.18 2.92
N VAL A 602 -0.87 35.40 3.30
CA VAL A 602 0.50 35.92 3.48
C VAL A 602 1.06 36.45 2.16
N LEU A 603 0.85 35.74 1.05
CA LEU A 603 1.33 36.20 -0.27
C LEU A 603 0.65 37.51 -0.70
N THR A 604 -0.65 37.65 -0.48
CA THR A 604 -1.39 38.88 -0.79
C THR A 604 -0.89 40.05 0.06
N GLU A 605 -0.71 39.85 1.37
CA GLU A 605 -0.30 40.91 2.30
C GLU A 605 1.18 41.31 2.16
N LYS A 606 2.06 40.37 1.77
CA LYS A 606 3.51 40.54 1.88
C LYS A 606 4.27 40.45 0.55
N CYS A 607 3.64 39.97 -0.53
CA CYS A 607 4.34 39.71 -1.79
C CYS A 607 3.64 40.34 -3.02
N ALA A 608 2.31 40.29 -3.10
CA ALA A 608 1.56 40.65 -4.30
C ALA A 608 1.71 42.12 -4.72
N SER A 609 2.00 43.03 -3.79
CA SER A 609 2.24 44.45 -4.13
C SER A 609 3.44 44.67 -5.06
N CYS A 610 4.43 43.76 -5.05
CA CYS A 610 5.59 43.77 -5.94
C CYS A 610 5.58 42.62 -6.95
N HIS A 611 4.80 41.57 -6.70
CA HIS A 611 4.72 40.37 -7.55
C HIS A 611 3.26 40.10 -7.96
N SER A 612 2.68 40.95 -8.81
CA SER A 612 1.29 40.85 -9.27
C SER A 612 1.15 40.62 -10.79
N GLY A 613 2.27 40.49 -11.50
CA GLY A 613 2.32 40.50 -12.97
C GLY A 613 2.05 41.88 -13.60
N GLY A 614 1.74 42.90 -12.81
CA GLY A 614 1.48 44.27 -13.25
C GLY A 614 2.74 45.06 -13.63
N ALA A 615 2.59 46.31 -14.06
CA ALA A 615 3.69 47.13 -14.60
C ALA A 615 4.84 47.41 -13.61
N GLY A 616 4.60 47.31 -12.30
CA GLY A 616 5.61 47.48 -11.26
C GLY A 616 6.33 46.18 -10.85
N ASP A 617 5.96 45.04 -11.45
CA ASP A 617 6.53 43.73 -11.14
C ASP A 617 7.92 43.56 -11.79
N PRO A 618 8.95 43.07 -11.07
CA PRO A 618 10.24 42.70 -11.66
C PRO A 618 10.16 41.71 -12.84
N PHE A 619 9.06 40.97 -12.94
CA PHE A 619 8.74 40.02 -13.98
C PHE A 619 7.56 40.46 -14.87
N ALA A 620 7.21 41.75 -14.86
CA ALA A 620 6.09 42.30 -15.63
C ALA A 620 6.10 41.82 -17.09
N GLY A 621 4.96 41.31 -17.55
CA GLY A 621 4.77 40.83 -18.93
C GLY A 621 5.49 39.51 -19.27
N ARG A 622 6.23 38.90 -18.34
CA ARG A 622 6.89 37.60 -18.58
C ARG A 622 5.91 36.46 -18.35
N THR A 623 5.72 35.65 -19.38
CA THR A 623 4.88 34.45 -19.36
C THR A 623 5.55 33.33 -20.15
N TYR A 624 5.04 32.12 -20.00
CA TYR A 624 5.32 30.98 -20.85
C TYR A 624 4.02 30.28 -21.20
N THR A 625 4.03 29.44 -22.24
CA THR A 625 2.82 28.73 -22.67
C THR A 625 3.01 27.23 -22.55
N VAL A 626 1.92 26.56 -22.18
CA VAL A 626 1.85 25.11 -22.08
C VAL A 626 0.74 24.62 -23.00
N THR A 627 1.10 23.83 -24.01
CA THR A 627 0.17 23.26 -24.98
C THR A 627 -0.02 21.78 -24.69
N ARG A 628 -1.26 21.36 -24.41
CA ARG A 628 -1.64 19.95 -24.25
C ARG A 628 -2.29 19.44 -25.52
N THR A 629 -1.84 18.29 -26.00
CA THR A 629 -2.46 17.50 -27.06
C THR A 629 -3.28 16.40 -26.44
N ASP A 630 -4.58 16.37 -26.72
CA ASP A 630 -5.47 15.30 -26.30
C ASP A 630 -5.09 13.99 -27.05
N PRO A 631 -4.81 12.89 -26.34
CA PRO A 631 -4.29 11.68 -26.97
C PRO A 631 -5.33 10.92 -27.82
N GLY A 632 -6.63 11.15 -27.63
CA GLY A 632 -7.68 10.48 -28.40
C GLY A 632 -8.07 11.25 -29.67
N SER A 633 -8.26 12.57 -29.54
CA SER A 633 -8.71 13.45 -30.63
C SER A 633 -7.57 14.17 -31.36
N GLY A 634 -6.38 14.24 -30.77
CA GLY A 634 -5.27 15.06 -31.28
C GLY A 634 -5.48 16.58 -31.09
N ALA A 635 -6.58 17.00 -30.47
CA ALA A 635 -6.88 18.42 -30.25
C ALA A 635 -5.85 19.08 -29.33
N GLN A 636 -5.40 20.28 -29.69
CA GLN A 636 -4.44 21.04 -28.91
C GLN A 636 -5.12 22.17 -28.13
N THR A 637 -4.78 22.30 -26.85
CA THR A 637 -5.23 23.41 -26.00
C THR A 637 -4.01 24.07 -25.37
N THR A 638 -3.92 25.39 -25.49
CA THR A 638 -2.78 26.18 -25.00
C THR A 638 -3.18 27.06 -23.83
N TYR A 639 -2.37 27.03 -22.79
CA TYR A 639 -2.54 27.82 -21.56
C TYR A 639 -1.35 28.76 -21.39
N THR A 640 -1.60 30.04 -21.14
CA THR A 640 -0.57 31.03 -20.82
C THR A 640 -0.40 31.10 -19.31
N VAL A 641 0.84 30.91 -18.85
CA VAL A 641 1.19 30.82 -17.44
C VAL A 641 2.12 31.99 -17.07
N PRO A 642 1.85 32.70 -15.96
CA PRO A 642 2.76 33.75 -15.47
C PRO A 642 4.14 33.20 -15.09
N TYR A 643 5.18 34.00 -15.30
CA TYR A 643 6.55 33.64 -14.91
C TYR A 643 6.72 33.64 -13.37
N LEU A 644 6.18 34.66 -12.71
CA LEU A 644 5.97 34.74 -11.27
C LEU A 644 4.93 35.83 -10.98
N ASP A 645 3.73 35.43 -10.57
CA ASP A 645 2.64 36.30 -10.12
C ASP A 645 2.12 35.71 -8.82
N LEU A 646 2.26 36.43 -7.71
CA LEU A 646 1.89 35.99 -6.36
C LEU A 646 0.53 36.55 -5.90
N SER A 647 -0.22 37.17 -6.81
CA SER A 647 -1.59 37.63 -6.55
C SER A 647 -2.59 36.47 -6.46
N ASP A 648 -3.79 36.79 -5.97
CA ASP A 648 -4.93 35.88 -5.90
C ASP A 648 -5.77 35.85 -7.19
N ARG A 649 -5.33 36.56 -8.24
CA ARG A 649 -6.01 36.59 -9.54
C ARG A 649 -6.13 35.17 -10.10
N PRO A 650 -7.32 34.74 -10.56
CA PRO A 650 -7.49 33.39 -11.10
C PRO A 650 -6.69 33.19 -12.39
N VAL A 651 -6.05 32.03 -12.49
CA VAL A 651 -5.35 31.52 -13.68
C VAL A 651 -5.83 30.10 -13.96
N THR A 652 -6.35 29.90 -15.15
CA THR A 652 -6.82 28.59 -15.62
C THR A 652 -5.67 27.79 -16.21
N VAL A 653 -5.50 26.56 -15.74
CA VAL A 653 -4.51 25.60 -16.23
C VAL A 653 -5.13 24.22 -16.42
N VAL A 654 -4.36 23.30 -16.98
CA VAL A 654 -4.74 21.91 -17.15
C VAL A 654 -3.79 21.00 -16.38
N TYR A 655 -4.34 20.11 -15.56
CA TYR A 655 -3.56 19.15 -14.78
C TYR A 655 -4.33 17.84 -14.65
N ASP A 656 -3.62 16.71 -14.75
CA ASP A 656 -4.15 15.33 -14.76
C ASP A 656 -5.53 15.17 -15.45
N ARG A 657 -5.58 15.60 -16.72
CA ARG A 657 -6.77 15.58 -17.59
C ARG A 657 -7.86 16.61 -17.28
N ARG A 658 -7.81 17.35 -16.17
CA ARG A 658 -8.83 18.32 -15.75
C ARG A 658 -8.39 19.76 -16.02
N VAL A 659 -9.37 20.61 -16.33
CA VAL A 659 -9.18 22.07 -16.39
C VAL A 659 -9.62 22.65 -15.06
N ALA A 660 -8.76 23.43 -14.42
CA ALA A 660 -9.02 24.04 -13.12
C ALA A 660 -8.50 25.48 -13.08
N SER A 661 -9.10 26.29 -12.24
CA SER A 661 -8.69 27.67 -11.98
C SER A 661 -8.19 27.80 -10.56
N TYR A 662 -7.00 28.37 -10.40
CA TYR A 662 -6.37 28.60 -9.09
C TYR A 662 -5.83 30.04 -9.03
N PRO A 663 -5.53 30.57 -7.84
CA PRO A 663 -4.76 31.80 -7.69
C PRO A 663 -3.47 31.77 -8.52
N ALA A 664 -3.10 32.90 -9.12
CA ALA A 664 -1.89 33.06 -9.92
C ALA A 664 -0.65 32.64 -9.14
N SER A 665 -0.63 32.89 -7.82
CA SER A 665 0.44 32.47 -6.92
C SER A 665 0.66 30.96 -6.91
N TYR A 666 -0.42 30.17 -6.82
CA TYR A 666 -0.36 28.72 -6.75
C TYR A 666 0.17 28.15 -8.05
N VAL A 667 -0.38 28.66 -9.16
CA VAL A 667 0.03 28.28 -10.51
C VAL A 667 1.50 28.67 -10.76
N SER A 668 1.89 29.91 -10.46
CA SER A 668 3.28 30.37 -10.67
C SER A 668 4.30 29.53 -9.90
N LEU A 669 3.97 29.16 -8.66
CA LEU A 669 4.92 28.48 -7.77
C LEU A 669 5.04 26.99 -8.09
N PHE A 670 3.92 26.29 -8.26
CA PHE A 670 3.93 24.82 -8.40
C PHE A 670 3.75 24.32 -9.81
N TYR A 671 3.05 25.05 -10.69
CA TYR A 671 2.85 24.55 -12.05
C TYR A 671 4.16 24.30 -12.79
N PRO A 672 5.26 25.08 -12.64
CA PRO A 672 6.54 24.72 -13.23
C PRO A 672 7.04 23.34 -12.77
N ALA A 673 7.03 23.04 -11.47
CA ALA A 673 7.48 21.74 -10.94
C ALA A 673 6.51 20.61 -11.29
N ALA A 674 5.20 20.87 -11.21
CA ALA A 674 4.16 19.93 -11.64
C ALA A 674 4.20 19.64 -13.14
N SER A 675 4.70 20.59 -13.93
CA SER A 675 4.84 20.53 -15.38
C SER A 675 6.28 20.28 -15.85
N GLU A 676 7.22 19.94 -14.96
CA GLU A 676 8.55 19.47 -15.31
C GLU A 676 8.58 17.93 -15.49
N MET A 677 8.33 17.33 -16.64
CA MET A 677 8.09 17.85 -17.99
C MET A 677 7.21 16.87 -18.74
N GLY A 678 5.99 17.30 -19.05
CA GLY A 678 5.13 16.65 -20.02
C GLY A 678 4.77 15.21 -19.68
N GLY A 679 3.64 15.07 -18.98
CA GLY A 679 2.76 13.94 -19.28
C GLY A 679 2.60 13.82 -20.80
N ARG A 680 2.38 12.60 -21.30
CA ARG A 680 2.30 12.35 -22.76
C ARG A 680 1.40 13.40 -23.43
N GLY A 681 1.99 14.18 -24.36
CA GLY A 681 1.27 15.16 -25.17
C GLY A 681 1.39 16.64 -24.74
N THR A 682 2.24 17.02 -23.79
CA THR A 682 2.43 18.43 -23.42
C THR A 682 3.73 19.05 -23.95
N THR A 683 3.64 20.24 -24.54
CA THR A 683 4.77 21.05 -25.04
C THR A 683 4.82 22.40 -24.30
N VAL A 684 6.02 22.84 -23.91
CA VAL A 684 6.23 24.14 -23.24
C VAL A 684 7.05 25.07 -24.14
N THR A 685 6.59 26.30 -24.33
CA THR A 685 7.30 27.33 -25.13
C THR A 685 7.39 28.65 -24.39
N GLY A 686 8.41 29.45 -24.70
CA GLY A 686 8.71 30.71 -23.99
C GLY A 686 9.79 30.53 -22.92
N GLN A 687 9.94 31.55 -22.07
CA GLN A 687 10.99 31.55 -21.05
C GLN A 687 10.53 30.80 -19.80
N LYS A 688 11.01 29.56 -19.64
CA LYS A 688 10.71 28.73 -18.47
C LYS A 688 11.22 29.41 -17.18
N PRO A 689 10.39 29.53 -16.13
CA PRO A 689 10.84 30.02 -14.83
C PRO A 689 11.74 29.00 -14.13
N PRO A 690 12.51 29.41 -13.10
CA PRO A 690 13.10 28.45 -12.19
C PRO A 690 11.99 27.67 -11.46
N LEU A 691 12.36 26.54 -10.87
CA LEU A 691 11.47 25.82 -9.96
C LEU A 691 11.28 26.64 -8.68
N TRP A 692 10.23 27.45 -8.65
CA TRP A 692 9.94 28.33 -7.53
C TRP A 692 9.60 27.55 -6.26
N ALA A 693 8.72 26.55 -6.37
CA ALA A 693 8.42 25.59 -5.32
C ALA A 693 8.50 24.16 -5.89
N ILE A 694 9.32 23.33 -5.26
CA ILE A 694 9.48 21.91 -5.58
C ILE A 694 8.71 21.13 -4.52
N PRO A 695 7.58 20.47 -4.86
CA PRO A 695 6.84 19.66 -3.90
C PRO A 695 7.75 18.69 -3.16
N ASN A 696 7.61 18.60 -1.84
CA ASN A 696 8.43 17.79 -0.94
C ASN A 696 9.91 18.20 -0.82
N ASN A 697 10.32 19.34 -1.38
CA ASN A 697 11.71 19.82 -1.32
C ASN A 697 11.79 21.37 -1.25
N ALA A 698 11.42 21.92 -0.10
CA ALA A 698 11.61 23.34 0.19
C ALA A 698 13.08 23.76 0.14
N ARG A 699 14.00 22.85 0.47
CA ARG A 699 15.46 23.10 0.50
C ARG A 699 16.05 23.49 -0.86
N GLU A 700 15.53 22.97 -1.96
CA GLU A 700 16.01 23.31 -3.30
C GLU A 700 15.08 24.30 -4.05
N SER A 701 13.96 24.65 -3.43
CA SER A 701 12.99 25.60 -4.00
C SER A 701 13.58 27.01 -4.12
N ALA A 702 13.49 27.60 -5.32
CA ALA A 702 14.08 28.91 -5.59
C ALA A 702 13.46 30.01 -4.72
N LEU A 703 12.16 29.92 -4.38
CA LEU A 703 11.50 30.82 -3.43
C LEU A 703 12.20 30.81 -2.08
N ILE A 704 12.39 29.62 -1.50
CA ILE A 704 12.97 29.45 -0.16
C ILE A 704 14.43 29.89 -0.13
N LYS A 705 15.19 29.65 -1.20
CA LYS A 705 16.55 30.17 -1.36
C LYS A 705 16.60 31.69 -1.33
N LYS A 706 15.60 32.38 -1.88
CA LYS A 706 15.50 33.84 -1.85
C LYS A 706 15.10 34.36 -0.47
N LEU A 707 14.19 33.68 0.21
CA LEU A 707 13.77 34.04 1.57
C LEU A 707 14.88 33.83 2.61
N ASN A 708 15.77 32.85 2.37
CA ASN A 708 16.99 32.59 3.14
C ASN A 708 16.74 32.60 4.66
N VAL A 709 16.00 31.59 5.14
CA VAL A 709 15.57 31.49 6.54
C VAL A 709 16.74 31.54 7.53
N LYS A 710 16.49 32.21 8.66
CA LYS A 710 17.43 32.37 9.77
C LYS A 710 17.08 31.41 10.89
N ALA A 711 18.06 30.70 11.44
CA ALA A 711 17.89 29.83 12.60
C ALA A 711 17.98 30.63 13.91
N ALA A 712 17.55 30.00 15.01
CA ALA A 712 17.59 30.60 16.35
C ALA A 712 19.01 31.00 16.81
N ASP A 713 20.05 30.32 16.31
CA ASP A 713 21.46 30.64 16.58
C ASP A 713 21.99 31.84 15.78
N GLY A 714 21.15 32.45 14.94
CA GLY A 714 21.49 33.59 14.11
C GLY A 714 22.08 33.25 12.74
N SER A 715 22.37 31.98 12.47
CA SER A 715 22.89 31.55 11.16
C SER A 715 21.80 31.54 10.08
N PHE A 716 22.22 31.70 8.83
CA PHE A 716 21.33 31.70 7.66
C PHE A 716 21.48 30.42 6.86
N ALA A 717 20.37 29.90 6.37
CA ALA A 717 20.32 28.62 5.65
C ALA A 717 21.27 28.59 4.45
N TYR A 718 21.47 29.71 3.74
CA TYR A 718 22.32 29.75 2.54
C TYR A 718 23.65 30.50 2.77
N GLY A 719 24.11 30.58 4.03
CA GLY A 719 25.45 31.06 4.39
C GLY A 719 25.70 32.56 4.23
N THR A 720 24.74 33.30 3.66
CA THR A 720 24.79 34.76 3.51
C THR A 720 23.73 35.41 4.41
N PRO A 721 23.99 36.59 5.02
CA PRO A 721 22.95 37.34 5.70
C PRO A 721 22.00 38.06 4.73
N ALA A 722 22.29 38.05 3.42
CA ALA A 722 21.43 38.66 2.42
C ALA A 722 20.11 37.89 2.31
N MET A 723 19.02 38.54 2.69
CA MET A 723 17.66 38.07 2.42
C MET A 723 17.11 38.80 1.19
N HIS A 724 16.02 38.28 0.62
CA HIS A 724 15.23 39.02 -0.36
C HIS A 724 14.89 40.41 0.20
N PRO A 725 15.22 41.51 -0.52
CA PRO A 725 14.93 42.85 -0.03
C PRO A 725 13.44 43.01 0.25
N GLU A 726 13.10 43.40 1.47
CA GLU A 726 11.73 43.70 1.88
C GLU A 726 11.51 45.24 1.92
N ASP A 727 12.15 45.92 0.97
CA ASP A 727 12.40 47.36 0.88
C ASP A 727 11.15 48.21 0.57
N LYS A 728 9.97 47.57 0.51
CA LYS A 728 8.66 48.21 0.36
C LYS A 728 7.83 48.19 1.66
N GLY A 729 8.48 48.04 2.81
CA GLY A 729 7.85 48.21 4.13
C GLY A 729 7.01 47.00 4.57
N VAL A 730 7.24 45.84 3.97
CA VAL A 730 6.69 44.56 4.40
C VAL A 730 7.83 43.74 4.98
N THR A 731 7.60 42.96 6.02
CA THR A 731 8.58 41.99 6.53
C THR A 731 7.87 40.70 6.84
N LEU A 732 8.45 39.59 6.42
CA LEU A 732 7.98 38.27 6.82
C LEU A 732 8.47 37.98 8.24
N THR A 733 7.61 37.42 9.06
CA THR A 733 7.95 36.81 10.34
C THR A 733 8.62 35.46 10.13
N ASP A 734 9.29 34.94 11.15
CA ASP A 734 9.90 33.61 11.09
C ASP A 734 8.83 32.51 10.90
N GLU A 735 7.67 32.65 11.53
CA GLU A 735 6.56 31.69 11.35
C GLU A 735 5.98 31.74 9.93
N GLU A 736 5.85 32.92 9.30
CA GLU A 736 5.43 33.01 7.89
C GLU A 736 6.44 32.35 6.95
N ARG A 737 7.75 32.46 7.22
CA ARG A 737 8.77 31.72 6.46
C ARG A 737 8.66 30.21 6.68
N GLN A 738 8.46 29.77 7.91
CA GLN A 738 8.23 28.36 8.23
C GLN A 738 6.95 27.82 7.60
N MET A 739 5.89 28.62 7.53
CA MET A 739 4.65 28.28 6.83
C MET A 739 4.91 27.99 5.35
N LEU A 740 5.69 28.82 4.66
CA LEU A 740 6.06 28.60 3.27
C LEU A 740 6.97 27.38 3.08
N ILE A 741 7.89 27.13 4.01
CA ILE A 741 8.72 25.91 3.99
C ILE A 741 7.85 24.68 4.15
N ARG A 742 7.01 24.64 5.18
CA ARG A 742 6.16 23.49 5.50
C ARG A 742 5.13 23.24 4.41
N SER A 743 4.49 24.27 3.85
CA SER A 743 3.53 24.06 2.76
C SER A 743 4.17 23.38 1.54
N ILE A 744 5.43 23.73 1.21
CA ILE A 744 6.18 23.08 0.13
C ILE A 744 6.64 21.67 0.52
N ASP A 745 7.22 21.51 1.72
CA ASP A 745 7.73 20.21 2.21
C ASP A 745 6.61 19.19 2.39
N LEU A 746 5.37 19.61 2.70
CA LEU A 746 4.20 18.73 2.77
C LEU A 746 3.70 18.26 1.39
N GLY A 747 4.11 18.90 0.30
CA GLY A 747 3.65 18.56 -1.05
C GLY A 747 2.91 19.67 -1.78
N GLY A 748 2.69 20.84 -1.16
CA GLY A 748 2.13 22.00 -1.83
C GLY A 748 0.63 21.90 -2.10
N GLN A 749 -0.14 21.36 -1.16
CA GLN A 749 -1.58 21.18 -1.33
C GLN A 749 -2.32 22.51 -1.46
N TYR A 750 -3.30 22.55 -2.36
CA TYR A 750 -4.31 23.61 -2.42
C TYR A 750 -5.43 23.37 -1.41
N TYR A 751 -5.96 22.15 -1.41
CA TYR A 751 -7.03 21.70 -0.52
C TYR A 751 -6.44 21.06 0.75
N SER A 752 -7.24 21.06 1.81
CA SER A 752 -6.96 20.50 3.13
C SER A 752 -8.32 20.28 3.81
N ARG A 753 -8.37 19.64 4.98
CA ARG A 753 -9.64 19.52 5.72
C ARG A 753 -10.23 20.90 6.03
N GLN A 754 -9.36 21.82 6.42
CA GLN A 754 -9.76 23.12 6.94
C GLN A 754 -10.35 24.09 5.91
N ASN A 755 -10.06 23.92 4.61
CA ASN A 755 -10.64 24.73 3.54
C ASN A 755 -11.69 24.01 2.67
N THR A 756 -12.09 22.78 3.06
CA THR A 756 -13.10 21.99 2.34
C THR A 756 -14.37 21.75 3.17
N GLY A 757 -14.61 22.58 4.17
CA GLY A 757 -15.79 22.47 5.03
C GLY A 757 -15.87 21.13 5.79
N PHE A 758 -14.72 20.54 6.13
CA PHE A 758 -14.68 19.32 6.94
C PHE A 758 -15.35 19.56 8.29
N GLU A 759 -16.30 18.69 8.63
CA GLU A 759 -16.92 18.67 9.96
C GLU A 759 -16.28 17.55 10.79
N PRO A 760 -15.58 17.88 11.89
CA PRO A 760 -15.02 16.86 12.78
C PRO A 760 -16.12 15.94 13.31
N PHE A 761 -15.84 14.65 13.40
CA PHE A 761 -16.78 13.65 13.87
C PHE A 761 -16.70 13.49 15.40
N ASN A 762 -17.84 13.21 16.03
CA ASN A 762 -17.96 13.10 17.49
C ASN A 762 -17.19 11.91 18.12
N GLN A 763 -16.74 10.96 17.30
CA GLN A 763 -15.96 9.78 17.69
C GLN A 763 -14.56 9.82 17.09
N ASP A 764 -13.90 10.97 17.13
CA ASP A 764 -12.45 11.01 16.90
C ASP A 764 -11.79 10.06 17.93
N PRO A 765 -11.12 8.97 17.50
CA PRO A 765 -10.47 8.04 18.43
C PRO A 765 -9.44 8.74 19.33
N VAL A 766 -9.01 9.93 18.92
CA VAL A 766 -8.20 10.87 19.71
C VAL A 766 -9.07 11.92 20.43
N GLY A 767 -10.17 12.37 19.83
CA GLY A 767 -11.07 13.39 20.44
C GLY A 767 -11.96 12.88 21.57
N ALA A 768 -12.10 11.55 21.75
CA ALA A 768 -12.67 10.97 22.96
C ALA A 768 -11.71 11.09 24.18
N GLN A 769 -10.45 11.46 23.95
CA GLN A 769 -9.53 11.83 25.02
C GLN A 769 -9.89 13.21 25.53
N LYS A 770 -10.73 13.26 26.57
CA LYS A 770 -10.64 14.36 27.55
C LYS A 770 -9.31 14.17 28.29
N TYR A 771 -8.22 14.73 27.78
CA TYR A 771 -6.99 14.89 28.56
C TYR A 771 -6.85 16.32 29.04
#